data_AF-A0A401YD79-F1
#
_entry.id   AF-A0A401YD79-F1
#
_cell.length_a   1.000
_cell.length_b   1.000
_cell.length_c   1.000
_cell.angle_alpha   90.00
_cell.angle_beta   90.00
_cell.angle_gamma   90.00
#
_symmetry.space_group_name_H-M   'P 1'
#
loop_
_entity.id
_entity.type
_entity.pdbx_description
1 polymer ?
#
loop_
_entity_poly.entity_id
_entity_poly.type
_entity_poly.pdbx_seq_one_letter_code
_entity_poly.pdbx_strand_id
1 'polypeptide(L)'
;MNPGEPARPGDDRIHHRVDDVDDAGQLMRYALAAQLARLERHDIPQNAVARGAGSAPAKVTGSLRTPVPKAESPDGRPNGKGAVPLAGEWLRNLDRAITAPAPDTESLGGLNSLGLRLRGLTRQDTLPAHLPAGWTREILREDADTEFAVLVQASALLALFMPVDHARRSSAELRQRHKRKIHTIAERLALIGGAPPSPRNIDALVLLGSLTKYAFDADLGDLIGGELRTSPLGFRHWRVVTKLVHLGSENLSSNSHLKGWVTRLLDDAEELRHRSICPGRSLDLESAVAIPLEWSPPGTDRVRAMLIARATDPDATIRECGTAALGLWYRTLTQNPLRDEDPVQRRRVADVEAELREVVALFRAPTPRPDAAGLRWTAATLESVLDAGTPVCNTWPAPDPRDESWFGVVLAAADTLDTQDIPARILQPTKALFLHLLLQNAVTQRRKAIDALMTGGWTGAIVHALDHVLTREKEQTWLRVRALFVIGFLQRRDHTVARILVDACKEARAHLATAPTDARIREMHAVLFAIGDCFGAGFGARDRGNLKTVRAGTAPILRELATGELTRSDPRFHVVARALVYLLTFTAQDRRAGRVDLSEELLEALRDHPDETTREFCEWTLAFRFGADGRVRSLLYAADPDE
;
A
#
# COMPACT_ATOMS: atom_id res chain seq x y z
N MET A 1 8.17 43.01 11.56
CA MET A 1 7.15 42.45 12.47
C MET A 1 6.37 43.62 13.03
N ASN A 2 5.13 43.82 12.60
CA ASN A 2 4.22 44.78 13.22
C ASN A 2 3.43 44.05 14.32
N PRO A 3 3.47 44.50 15.58
CA PRO A 3 2.67 43.94 16.65
C PRO A 3 1.34 44.70 16.71
N GLY A 4 0.23 44.08 16.31
CA GLY A 4 -1.07 44.77 16.47
C GLY A 4 -2.26 44.32 15.64
N GLU A 5 -2.25 43.17 14.96
CA GLU A 5 -3.51 42.60 14.44
C GLU A 5 -4.09 41.62 15.45
N PRO A 6 -5.30 41.88 16.01
CA PRO A 6 -5.99 40.90 16.83
C PRO A 6 -6.37 39.69 15.94
N ALA A 7 -6.03 38.49 16.42
CA ALA A 7 -6.39 37.23 15.77
C ALA A 7 -7.89 37.21 15.45
N ARG A 8 -8.25 36.86 14.21
CA ARG A 8 -9.64 36.74 13.79
C ARG A 8 -10.35 35.69 14.67
N PRO A 9 -11.56 35.96 15.20
CA PRO A 9 -12.29 34.98 16.00
C PRO A 9 -12.69 33.80 15.09
N GLY A 10 -12.05 32.65 15.34
CA GLY A 10 -12.08 31.46 14.48
C GLY A 10 -10.73 30.74 14.39
N ASP A 11 -9.65 31.40 14.83
CA ASP A 11 -8.26 30.90 14.75
C ASP A 11 -7.79 30.06 15.95
N ASP A 12 -8.70 29.48 16.75
CA ASP A 12 -8.39 28.27 17.53
C ASP A 12 -8.17 27.11 16.54
N ARG A 13 -7.10 27.21 15.75
CA ARG A 13 -6.69 26.24 14.74
C ARG A 13 -6.41 24.96 15.48
N ILE A 14 -7.28 23.99 15.30
CA ILE A 14 -7.07 22.63 15.81
C ILE A 14 -5.70 22.17 15.31
N HIS A 15 -4.72 22.09 16.20
CA HIS A 15 -3.42 21.51 15.88
C HIS A 15 -3.62 20.00 15.79
N HIS A 16 -3.39 19.46 14.60
CA HIS A 16 -3.51 18.04 14.38
C HIS A 16 -2.27 17.33 14.88
N ARG A 17 -2.48 16.14 15.45
CA ARG A 17 -1.41 15.30 15.99
C ARG A 17 -1.64 13.87 15.49
N VAL A 18 -0.55 13.23 15.09
CA VAL A 18 -0.49 11.80 14.79
C VAL A 18 0.56 11.23 15.74
N ASP A 19 0.08 10.71 16.86
CA ASP A 19 0.88 10.03 17.88
C ASP A 19 0.83 8.53 17.75
N ASP A 20 -0.19 8.01 17.07
CA ASP A 20 -0.34 6.59 16.82
C ASP A 20 -0.68 6.36 15.35
N VAL A 21 0.25 5.74 14.62
CA VAL A 21 0.06 5.38 13.21
C VAL A 21 -0.91 4.21 13.04
N ASP A 22 -1.28 3.50 14.12
CA ASP A 22 -2.30 2.45 14.06
C ASP A 22 -3.72 3.00 14.23
N ASP A 23 -3.88 4.19 14.83
CA ASP A 23 -5.17 4.87 15.04
C ASP A 23 -5.72 5.45 13.72
N ALA A 24 -6.63 4.69 13.11
CA ALA A 24 -7.34 5.10 11.90
C ALA A 24 -8.06 6.45 12.04
N GLY A 25 -8.52 6.82 13.24
CA GLY A 25 -9.14 8.10 13.52
C GLY A 25 -8.16 9.27 13.38
N GLN A 26 -6.95 9.15 13.93
CA GLN A 26 -5.91 10.18 13.79
C GLN A 26 -5.51 10.38 12.33
N LEU A 27 -5.27 9.29 11.61
CA LEU A 27 -4.90 9.34 10.19
C LEU A 27 -5.99 9.94 9.31
N MET A 28 -7.26 9.60 9.55
CA MET A 28 -8.40 10.19 8.85
C MET A 28 -8.54 11.69 9.13
N ARG A 29 -8.33 12.13 10.39
CA ARG A 29 -8.35 13.55 10.76
C ARG A 29 -7.23 14.32 10.07
N TYR A 30 -6.03 13.76 10.05
CA TYR A 30 -4.90 14.33 9.32
C TYR A 30 -5.24 14.50 7.83
N ALA A 31 -5.73 13.45 7.16
CA ALA A 31 -6.03 13.51 5.73
C ALA A 31 -7.10 14.57 5.41
N LEU A 32 -8.17 14.65 6.21
CA LEU A 32 -9.20 15.69 6.06
C LEU A 32 -8.60 17.09 6.26
N ALA A 33 -7.85 17.31 7.33
CA ALA A 33 -7.23 18.60 7.62
C ALA A 33 -6.27 19.05 6.50
N ALA A 34 -5.51 18.09 5.97
CA ALA A 34 -4.58 18.30 4.87
C ALA A 34 -5.29 18.68 3.58
N GLN A 35 -6.41 18.03 3.23
CA GLN A 35 -7.22 18.40 2.06
C GLN A 35 -7.88 19.76 2.21
N LEU A 36 -8.43 20.08 3.39
CA LEU A 36 -8.99 21.41 3.67
C LEU A 36 -7.93 22.51 3.54
N ALA A 37 -6.70 22.25 3.99
CA ALA A 37 -5.59 23.19 3.83
C ALA A 37 -5.18 23.42 2.37
N ARG A 38 -5.37 22.43 1.50
CA ARG A 38 -5.16 22.61 0.06
C ARG A 38 -6.27 23.43 -0.58
N LEU A 39 -7.53 23.19 -0.21
CA LEU A 39 -8.66 23.98 -0.68
C LEU A 39 -8.55 25.45 -0.29
N GLU A 40 -8.04 25.75 0.91
CA GLU A 40 -7.79 27.13 1.34
C GLU A 40 -6.79 27.87 0.42
N ARG A 41 -5.83 27.17 -0.21
CA ARG A 41 -4.93 27.78 -1.20
C ARG A 41 -5.61 28.14 -2.51
N HIS A 42 -6.80 27.60 -2.74
CA HIS A 42 -7.67 27.89 -3.87
C HIS A 42 -8.84 28.79 -3.44
N ASP A 43 -8.70 29.51 -2.32
CA ASP A 43 -9.71 30.41 -1.75
C ASP A 43 -11.06 29.74 -1.43
N ILE A 44 -11.05 28.42 -1.19
CA ILE A 44 -12.24 27.64 -0.82
C ILE A 44 -12.25 27.42 0.70
N PRO A 45 -13.09 28.15 1.46
CA PRO A 45 -13.10 28.03 2.91
C PRO A 45 -13.78 26.74 3.37
N GLN A 46 -13.43 26.26 4.57
CA GLN A 46 -14.06 25.11 5.22
C GLN A 46 -15.61 25.21 5.28
N ASN A 47 -16.15 26.43 5.43
CA ASN A 47 -17.60 26.67 5.42
C ASN A 47 -18.26 26.31 4.09
N ALA A 48 -17.56 26.49 2.96
CA ALA A 48 -18.06 26.09 1.65
C ALA A 48 -18.12 24.56 1.54
N VAL A 49 -17.08 23.86 2.02
CA VAL A 49 -17.05 22.40 2.09
C VAL A 49 -18.16 21.85 2.98
N ALA A 50 -18.38 22.45 4.15
CA ALA A 50 -19.48 22.04 5.04
C ALA A 50 -20.85 22.16 4.37
N ARG A 51 -21.12 23.29 3.71
CA ARG A 51 -22.36 23.50 2.94
C ARG A 51 -22.50 22.50 1.78
N GLY A 52 -21.42 22.27 1.03
CA GLY A 52 -21.40 21.28 -0.06
C GLY A 52 -21.66 19.85 0.42
N ALA A 53 -21.25 19.53 1.64
CA ALA A 53 -21.54 18.24 2.28
C ALA A 53 -22.93 18.17 2.94
N GLY A 54 -23.77 19.21 2.76
CA GLY A 54 -25.11 19.28 3.34
C GLY A 54 -25.12 19.36 4.87
N SER A 55 -24.13 20.01 5.48
CA SER A 55 -23.96 20.05 6.93
C SER A 55 -23.53 21.42 7.46
N ALA A 56 -23.75 21.65 8.77
CA ALA A 56 -23.27 22.85 9.43
C ALA A 56 -21.73 22.84 9.55
N PRO A 57 -21.05 24.01 9.48
CA PRO A 57 -19.59 24.11 9.69
C PRO A 57 -19.10 23.43 10.97
N ALA A 58 -19.89 23.51 12.04
CA ALA A 58 -19.60 22.88 13.32
C ALA A 58 -19.38 21.35 13.21
N LYS A 59 -20.02 20.68 12.25
CA LYS A 59 -19.84 19.24 12.02
C LYS A 59 -18.48 18.92 11.43
N VAL A 60 -18.01 19.72 10.46
CA VAL A 60 -16.65 19.57 9.89
C VAL A 60 -15.60 19.87 10.96
N THR A 61 -15.76 20.96 11.71
CA THR A 61 -14.87 21.27 12.84
C THR A 61 -14.91 20.17 13.90
N GLY A 62 -16.08 19.60 14.19
CA GLY A 62 -16.22 18.46 15.09
C GLY A 62 -15.49 17.21 14.60
N SER A 63 -15.44 16.96 13.29
CA SER A 63 -14.67 15.84 12.71
C SER A 63 -13.15 16.05 12.81
N LEU A 64 -12.69 17.29 12.92
CA LEU A 64 -11.28 17.62 13.11
C LEU A 64 -10.81 17.46 14.56
N ARG A 65 -11.73 17.41 15.53
CA ARG A 65 -11.41 17.29 16.96
C ARG A 65 -11.04 15.87 17.35
N THR A 66 -10.06 15.75 18.25
CA THR A 66 -9.76 14.50 18.94
C THR A 66 -10.94 14.12 19.83
N PRO A 67 -11.41 12.86 19.80
CA PRO A 67 -12.40 12.38 20.76
C PRO A 67 -11.84 12.53 22.17
N VAL A 68 -12.52 13.31 23.01
CA VAL A 68 -12.22 13.34 24.44
C VAL A 68 -12.95 12.13 25.05
N PRO A 69 -12.27 11.25 25.82
CA PRO A 69 -12.96 10.19 26.56
C PRO A 69 -14.05 10.86 27.40
N LYS A 70 -15.27 10.29 27.39
CA LYS A 70 -16.44 10.89 28.06
C LYS A 70 -16.07 11.24 29.50
N ALA A 71 -15.80 12.51 29.78
CA ALA A 71 -15.94 13.02 31.13
C ALA A 71 -17.43 12.90 31.44
N GLU A 72 -17.76 12.12 32.47
CA GLU A 72 -19.10 12.12 33.05
C GLU A 72 -19.39 13.57 33.48
N SER A 73 -20.13 14.32 32.66
CA SER A 73 -20.67 15.59 33.11
C SER A 73 -21.61 15.29 34.28
N PRO A 74 -21.51 16.05 35.39
CA PRO A 74 -22.41 15.89 36.55
C PRO A 74 -23.90 15.93 36.17
N ASP A 75 -24.24 16.58 35.05
CA ASP A 75 -25.61 16.84 34.62
C ASP A 75 -26.11 15.95 33.46
N GLY A 76 -25.35 14.94 33.03
CA GLY A 76 -25.82 13.92 32.06
C GLY A 76 -26.23 14.43 30.66
N ARG A 77 -26.07 15.73 30.35
CA ARG A 77 -26.40 16.30 29.04
C ARG A 77 -25.19 16.23 28.10
N PRO A 78 -25.33 15.66 26.88
CA PRO A 78 -24.27 15.71 25.89
C PRO A 78 -24.08 17.17 25.44
N ASN A 79 -22.95 17.77 25.83
CA ASN A 79 -22.52 19.03 25.22
C ASN A 79 -22.35 18.78 23.71
N GLY A 80 -23.18 19.44 22.88
CA GLY A 80 -23.22 19.29 21.42
C GLY A 80 -21.98 19.76 20.65
N LYS A 81 -20.81 19.76 21.30
CA LYS A 81 -19.49 20.16 20.79
C LYS A 81 -18.51 18.97 20.72
N GLY A 82 -19.03 17.74 20.68
CA GLY A 82 -18.24 16.50 20.65
C GLY A 82 -17.56 16.21 19.30
N ALA A 83 -16.58 15.31 19.32
CA ALA A 83 -15.93 14.82 18.10
C ALA A 83 -16.96 14.09 17.22
N VAL A 84 -16.94 14.36 15.92
CA VAL A 84 -17.86 13.74 14.95
C VAL A 84 -17.14 12.58 14.25
N PRO A 85 -17.64 11.34 14.39
CA PRO A 85 -17.05 10.19 13.72
C PRO A 85 -16.96 10.38 12.21
N LEU A 86 -15.76 10.15 11.66
CA LEU A 86 -15.51 10.12 10.23
C LEU A 86 -15.86 8.74 9.67
N ALA A 87 -17.13 8.47 9.38
CA ALA A 87 -17.59 7.16 8.88
C ALA A 87 -18.79 7.28 7.92
N GLY A 88 -19.01 6.21 7.14
CA GLY A 88 -20.23 6.01 6.36
C GLY A 88 -20.57 7.15 5.39
N GLU A 89 -21.84 7.55 5.37
CA GLU A 89 -22.37 8.59 4.47
C GLU A 89 -21.67 9.94 4.64
N TRP A 90 -21.23 10.26 5.86
CA TRP A 90 -20.55 11.52 6.13
C TRP A 90 -19.22 11.63 5.37
N LEU A 91 -18.43 10.55 5.31
CA LEU A 91 -17.19 10.53 4.52
C LEU A 91 -17.46 10.71 3.03
N ARG A 92 -18.50 10.05 2.50
CA ARG A 92 -18.87 10.16 1.09
C ARG A 92 -19.31 11.59 0.72
N ASN A 93 -20.07 12.24 1.59
CA ASN A 93 -20.51 13.61 1.38
C ASN A 93 -19.33 14.59 1.47
N LEU A 94 -18.37 14.37 2.38
CA LEU A 94 -17.14 15.14 2.45
C LEU A 94 -16.30 14.99 1.18
N ASP A 95 -16.08 13.77 0.68
CA ASP A 95 -15.31 13.53 -0.54
C ASP A 95 -15.87 14.30 -1.75
N ARG A 96 -17.20 14.25 -1.94
CA ARG A 96 -17.89 15.00 -2.99
C ARG A 96 -17.72 16.51 -2.81
N ALA A 97 -17.90 16.99 -1.59
CA ALA A 97 -17.80 18.41 -1.26
C ALA A 97 -16.37 18.97 -1.37
N ILE A 98 -15.35 18.13 -1.19
CA ILE A 98 -13.94 18.50 -1.35
C ILE A 98 -13.52 18.49 -2.82
N THR A 99 -14.00 17.52 -3.59
CA THR A 99 -13.57 17.33 -4.99
C THR A 99 -14.28 18.31 -5.94
N ALA A 100 -15.55 18.61 -5.71
CA ALA A 100 -16.35 19.43 -6.62
C ALA A 100 -15.84 20.88 -6.82
N PRO A 101 -15.34 21.59 -5.79
CA PRO A 101 -14.89 22.97 -5.94
C PRO A 101 -13.57 23.13 -6.71
N ALA A 102 -12.71 22.10 -6.74
CA ALA A 102 -11.39 22.15 -7.37
C ALA A 102 -11.07 20.81 -8.07
N PRO A 103 -11.81 20.45 -9.13
CA PRO A 103 -11.73 19.12 -9.74
C PRO A 103 -10.39 18.82 -10.42
N ASP A 104 -9.66 19.86 -10.85
CA ASP A 104 -8.33 19.74 -11.44
C ASP A 104 -7.19 19.63 -10.41
N THR A 105 -7.47 19.83 -9.12
CA THR A 105 -6.44 19.74 -8.08
C THR A 105 -6.14 18.27 -7.79
N GLU A 106 -4.96 17.83 -8.21
CA GLU A 106 -4.48 16.45 -8.01
C GLU A 106 -4.57 16.01 -6.53
N SER A 107 -4.95 14.75 -6.29
CA SER A 107 -4.99 14.13 -4.96
C SER A 107 -5.98 14.77 -3.96
N LEU A 108 -7.07 15.39 -4.44
CA LEU A 108 -8.26 15.67 -3.62
C LEU A 108 -9.24 14.50 -3.63
N GLY A 109 -9.98 14.33 -2.53
CA GLY A 109 -10.94 13.23 -2.33
C GLY A 109 -10.27 11.92 -1.88
N GLY A 110 -11.04 10.82 -1.91
CA GLY A 110 -10.55 9.49 -1.52
C GLY A 110 -10.51 9.23 -0.01
N LEU A 111 -11.14 10.08 0.82
CA LEU A 111 -11.28 9.87 2.26
C LEU A 111 -12.09 8.59 2.56
N ASN A 112 -13.13 8.29 1.78
CA ASN A 112 -13.89 7.05 1.92
C ASN A 112 -13.01 5.82 1.64
N SER A 113 -12.23 5.84 0.55
CA SER A 113 -11.28 4.77 0.23
C SER A 113 -10.19 4.65 1.30
N LEU A 114 -9.68 5.76 1.84
CA LEU A 114 -8.73 5.74 2.96
C LEU A 114 -9.35 5.08 4.20
N GLY A 115 -10.56 5.48 4.60
CA GLY A 115 -11.24 4.90 5.75
C GLY A 115 -11.36 3.38 5.65
N LEU A 116 -11.66 2.88 4.47
CA LEU A 116 -11.78 1.45 4.15
C LEU A 116 -10.45 0.69 4.17
N ARG A 117 -9.34 1.36 3.81
CA ARG A 117 -7.99 0.78 3.90
C ARG A 117 -7.49 0.76 5.33
N LEU A 118 -7.79 1.79 6.13
CA LEU A 118 -7.33 1.90 7.51
C LEU A 118 -8.10 1.02 8.49
N ARG A 119 -9.43 0.90 8.32
CA ARG A 119 -10.31 0.18 9.26
C ARG A 119 -10.72 -1.21 8.78
N GLY A 120 -10.44 -1.55 7.52
CA GLY A 120 -11.09 -2.67 6.86
C GLY A 120 -12.51 -2.32 6.37
N LEU A 121 -13.20 -3.30 5.78
CA LEU A 121 -14.61 -3.14 5.37
C LEU A 121 -15.45 -3.58 6.57
N THR A 122 -15.93 -2.64 7.37
CA THR A 122 -16.98 -2.95 8.35
C THR A 122 -18.33 -3.01 7.65
N ARG A 123 -19.36 -3.62 8.27
CA ARG A 123 -20.73 -3.71 7.68
C ARG A 123 -21.30 -2.38 7.16
N GLN A 124 -20.84 -1.24 7.68
CA GLN A 124 -21.37 0.09 7.34
C GLN A 124 -20.52 0.85 6.31
N ASP A 125 -19.31 0.37 6.00
CA ASP A 125 -18.42 1.06 5.08
C ASP A 125 -18.61 0.53 3.64
N THR A 126 -18.77 1.44 2.69
CA THR A 126 -19.18 1.08 1.33
C THR A 126 -18.36 1.85 0.30
N LEU A 127 -17.59 1.13 -0.51
CA LEU A 127 -17.00 1.63 -1.77
C LEU A 127 -17.98 1.77 -2.94
N PRO A 128 -19.08 0.96 -3.05
CA PRO A 128 -19.92 1.01 -4.24
C PRO A 128 -20.45 2.40 -4.56
N ALA A 129 -20.38 2.75 -5.84
CA ALA A 129 -21.07 3.92 -6.35
C ALA A 129 -22.59 3.82 -6.07
N HIS A 130 -23.21 4.95 -5.71
CA HIS A 130 -24.66 5.06 -5.66
C HIS A 130 -25.19 5.07 -7.10
N LEU A 131 -25.53 3.90 -7.61
CA LEU A 131 -26.14 3.72 -8.92
C LEU A 131 -27.67 3.69 -8.76
N PRO A 132 -28.44 4.36 -9.64
CA PRO A 132 -29.88 4.19 -9.68
C PRO A 132 -30.25 2.71 -9.85
N ALA A 133 -31.21 2.21 -9.07
CA ALA A 133 -31.56 0.78 -9.06
C ALA A 133 -32.00 0.26 -10.44
N GLY A 134 -32.56 1.13 -11.30
CA GLY A 134 -32.91 0.79 -12.68
C GLY A 134 -31.69 0.52 -13.57
N TRP A 135 -30.58 1.23 -13.35
CA TRP A 135 -29.38 1.15 -14.21
C TRP A 135 -28.54 -0.09 -13.92
N THR A 136 -28.64 -0.66 -12.72
CA THR A 136 -27.85 -1.83 -12.32
C THR A 136 -27.97 -2.99 -13.32
N ARG A 137 -29.16 -3.24 -13.86
CA ARG A 137 -29.35 -4.32 -14.85
C ARG A 137 -28.75 -3.99 -16.22
N GLU A 138 -28.79 -2.73 -16.62
CA GLU A 138 -28.24 -2.25 -17.89
C GLU A 138 -26.72 -2.30 -17.85
N ILE A 139 -26.12 -1.73 -16.80
CA ILE A 139 -24.67 -1.75 -16.54
C ILE A 139 -24.10 -3.17 -16.53
N LEU A 140 -24.83 -4.14 -15.95
CA LEU A 140 -24.38 -5.54 -15.89
C LEU A 140 -24.59 -6.31 -17.21
N ARG A 141 -25.34 -5.76 -18.17
CA ARG A 141 -25.49 -6.35 -19.51
C ARG A 141 -24.44 -5.84 -20.49
N GLU A 142 -23.90 -4.66 -20.27
CA GLU A 142 -22.84 -4.08 -21.10
C GLU A 142 -21.52 -4.85 -20.96
N ASP A 143 -20.71 -4.79 -22.01
CA ASP A 143 -19.31 -5.23 -21.97
C ASP A 143 -18.43 -4.14 -21.35
N ALA A 144 -17.43 -4.56 -20.57
CA ALA A 144 -16.59 -3.65 -19.80
C ALA A 144 -15.18 -3.59 -20.37
N ASP A 145 -15.00 -2.81 -21.44
CA ASP A 145 -13.73 -2.74 -22.18
C ASP A 145 -12.70 -1.79 -21.55
N THR A 146 -13.08 -1.14 -20.45
CA THR A 146 -12.22 -0.19 -19.73
C THR A 146 -12.17 -0.51 -18.24
N GLU A 147 -11.06 -0.15 -17.59
CA GLU A 147 -10.90 -0.34 -16.14
C GLU A 147 -12.05 0.31 -15.37
N PHE A 148 -12.49 1.50 -15.82
CA PHE A 148 -13.60 2.22 -15.20
C PHE A 148 -14.91 1.46 -15.31
N ALA A 149 -15.23 0.91 -16.49
CA ALA A 149 -16.43 0.11 -16.69
C ALA A 149 -16.44 -1.13 -15.78
N VAL A 150 -15.30 -1.81 -15.62
CA VAL A 150 -15.16 -2.96 -14.71
C VAL A 150 -15.44 -2.56 -13.25
N LEU A 151 -14.87 -1.45 -12.77
CA LEU A 151 -15.11 -0.95 -11.41
C LEU A 151 -16.57 -0.55 -11.17
N VAL A 152 -17.22 0.03 -12.19
CA VAL A 152 -18.65 0.38 -12.15
C VAL A 152 -19.52 -0.87 -12.09
N GLN A 153 -19.21 -1.89 -12.89
CA GLN A 153 -19.92 -3.18 -12.85
C GLN A 153 -19.73 -3.92 -11.53
N ALA A 154 -18.52 -3.91 -10.97
CA ALA A 154 -18.26 -4.46 -9.63
C ALA A 154 -19.09 -3.73 -8.56
N SER A 155 -19.16 -2.40 -8.63
CA SER A 155 -20.01 -1.60 -7.75
C SER A 155 -21.49 -1.94 -7.92
N ALA A 156 -21.95 -2.14 -9.16
CA ALA A 156 -23.32 -2.52 -9.47
C ALA A 156 -23.68 -3.90 -8.90
N LEU A 157 -22.78 -4.89 -9.00
CA LEU A 157 -22.96 -6.20 -8.37
C LEU A 157 -23.05 -6.10 -6.85
N LEU A 158 -22.12 -5.37 -6.22
CA LEU A 158 -22.13 -5.19 -4.77
C LEU A 158 -23.41 -4.51 -4.27
N ALA A 159 -23.93 -3.54 -5.02
CA ALA A 159 -25.20 -2.88 -4.73
C ALA A 159 -26.41 -3.84 -4.73
N LEU A 160 -26.34 -4.97 -5.46
CA LEU A 160 -27.37 -6.02 -5.40
C LEU A 160 -27.20 -6.93 -4.18
N PHE A 161 -25.96 -7.31 -3.84
CA PHE A 161 -25.67 -8.23 -2.74
C PHE A 161 -25.88 -7.59 -1.36
N MET A 162 -25.51 -6.33 -1.20
CA MET A 162 -25.51 -5.68 0.10
C MET A 162 -26.90 -5.62 0.75
N PRO A 163 -27.99 -5.19 0.09
CA PRO A 163 -29.32 -5.17 0.71
C PRO A 163 -29.79 -6.55 1.17
N VAL A 164 -29.44 -7.61 0.43
CA VAL A 164 -29.80 -9.00 0.77
C VAL A 164 -29.06 -9.46 2.03
N ASP A 165 -27.76 -9.15 2.14
CA ASP A 165 -26.95 -9.42 3.33
C ASP A 165 -27.44 -8.62 4.55
N HIS A 166 -27.79 -7.34 4.37
CA HIS A 166 -28.36 -6.50 5.44
C HIS A 166 -29.72 -7.04 5.92
N ALA A 167 -30.51 -7.62 5.02
CA ALA A 167 -31.75 -8.31 5.36
C ALA A 167 -31.51 -9.71 5.96
N ARG A 168 -30.26 -10.13 6.17
CA ARG A 168 -29.84 -11.46 6.65
C ARG A 168 -30.42 -12.61 5.83
N ARG A 169 -30.58 -12.40 4.52
CA ARG A 169 -31.07 -13.40 3.57
C ARG A 169 -29.91 -14.07 2.83
N SER A 170 -30.14 -15.28 2.34
CA SER A 170 -29.16 -15.99 1.52
C SER A 170 -28.99 -15.31 0.16
N SER A 171 -27.75 -15.01 -0.20
CA SER A 171 -27.38 -14.49 -1.53
C SER A 171 -27.24 -15.58 -2.60
N ALA A 172 -27.60 -16.84 -2.31
CA ALA A 172 -27.38 -17.98 -3.20
C ALA A 172 -28.05 -17.84 -4.58
N GLU A 173 -29.30 -17.37 -4.62
CA GLU A 173 -30.02 -17.17 -5.89
C GLU A 173 -29.37 -16.07 -6.75
N LEU A 174 -28.94 -14.97 -6.13
CA LEU A 174 -28.22 -13.90 -6.81
C LEU A 174 -26.86 -14.37 -7.34
N ARG A 175 -26.11 -15.15 -6.53
CA ARG A 175 -24.86 -15.77 -6.97
C ARG A 175 -25.07 -16.65 -8.19
N GLN A 176 -26.06 -17.54 -8.15
CA GLN A 176 -26.33 -18.46 -9.25
C GLN A 176 -26.76 -17.70 -10.52
N ARG A 177 -27.63 -16.70 -10.37
CA ARG A 177 -28.11 -15.87 -11.48
C ARG A 177 -26.99 -15.09 -12.17
N HIS A 178 -26.02 -14.60 -11.41
CA HIS A 178 -24.94 -13.75 -11.92
C HIS A 178 -23.57 -14.46 -11.99
N LYS A 179 -23.52 -15.79 -11.83
CA LYS A 179 -22.26 -16.56 -11.69
C LYS A 179 -21.21 -16.19 -12.75
N ARG A 180 -21.58 -16.24 -14.03
CA ARG A 180 -20.67 -15.90 -15.14
C ARG A 180 -20.15 -14.46 -15.04
N LYS A 181 -21.04 -13.50 -14.80
CA LYS A 181 -20.67 -12.08 -14.72
C LYS A 181 -19.78 -11.78 -13.50
N ILE A 182 -20.01 -12.45 -12.38
CA ILE A 182 -19.14 -12.39 -11.19
C ILE A 182 -17.74 -12.85 -11.55
N HIS A 183 -17.60 -13.99 -12.23
CA HIS A 183 -16.31 -14.54 -12.62
C HIS A 183 -15.55 -13.60 -13.56
N THR A 184 -16.19 -13.15 -14.64
CA THR A 184 -15.59 -12.19 -15.60
C THR A 184 -15.14 -10.90 -14.92
N ILE A 185 -15.96 -10.35 -14.02
CA ILE A 185 -15.59 -9.14 -13.28
C ILE A 185 -14.44 -9.43 -12.31
N ALA A 186 -14.42 -10.60 -11.66
CA ALA A 186 -13.34 -10.97 -10.76
C ALA A 186 -12.01 -11.14 -11.48
N GLU A 187 -11.97 -11.80 -12.63
CA GLU A 187 -10.80 -11.93 -13.51
C GLU A 187 -10.27 -10.54 -13.91
N ARG A 188 -11.15 -9.67 -14.40
CA ARG A 188 -10.76 -8.31 -14.81
C ARG A 188 -10.30 -7.45 -13.62
N LEU A 189 -10.93 -7.57 -12.45
CA LEU A 189 -10.48 -6.89 -11.22
C LEU A 189 -9.12 -7.41 -10.73
N ALA A 190 -8.83 -8.71 -10.89
CA ALA A 190 -7.54 -9.29 -10.56
C ALA A 190 -6.43 -8.67 -11.42
N LEU A 191 -6.64 -8.59 -12.75
CA LEU A 191 -5.72 -7.92 -13.67
C LEU A 191 -5.50 -6.44 -13.33
N ILE A 192 -6.58 -5.68 -13.09
CA ILE A 192 -6.49 -4.26 -12.69
C ILE A 192 -5.74 -4.11 -11.36
N GLY A 193 -6.05 -4.96 -10.37
CA GLY A 193 -5.44 -4.94 -9.06
C GLY A 193 -3.95 -5.35 -9.05
N GLY A 194 -3.55 -6.17 -10.03
CA GLY A 194 -2.17 -6.59 -10.26
C GLY A 194 -1.28 -5.51 -10.88
N ALA A 195 -1.84 -4.44 -11.44
CA ALA A 195 -1.11 -3.35 -12.08
C ALA A 195 -0.31 -2.45 -11.08
N PRO A 196 0.57 -1.54 -11.54
CA PRO A 196 1.23 -0.55 -10.71
C PRO A 196 0.25 0.16 -9.78
N PRO A 197 0.65 0.48 -8.53
CA PRO A 197 -0.29 1.01 -7.57
C PRO A 197 -0.86 2.33 -8.11
N SER A 198 -2.17 2.46 -8.06
CA SER A 198 -2.95 3.66 -8.34
C SER A 198 -4.17 3.66 -7.43
N PRO A 199 -4.85 4.79 -7.17
CA PRO A 199 -6.09 4.77 -6.40
C PRO A 199 -7.11 3.77 -6.99
N ARG A 200 -7.21 3.72 -8.32
CA ARG A 200 -8.12 2.79 -9.03
C ARG A 200 -7.74 1.33 -8.84
N ASN A 201 -6.45 1.01 -8.95
CA ASN A 201 -5.96 -0.39 -8.86
C ASN A 201 -6.07 -0.91 -7.43
N ILE A 202 -5.85 -0.02 -6.46
CA ILE A 202 -6.08 -0.34 -5.05
C ILE A 202 -7.58 -0.55 -4.80
N ASP A 203 -8.45 0.33 -5.32
CA ASP A 203 -9.91 0.16 -5.22
C ASP A 203 -10.38 -1.14 -5.91
N ALA A 204 -9.75 -1.56 -7.01
CA ALA A 204 -10.02 -2.84 -7.67
C ALA A 204 -9.77 -4.04 -6.73
N LEU A 205 -8.64 -4.05 -6.00
CA LEU A 205 -8.34 -5.08 -5.00
C LEU A 205 -9.35 -5.08 -3.86
N VAL A 206 -9.81 -3.90 -3.42
CA VAL A 206 -10.84 -3.80 -2.37
C VAL A 206 -12.20 -4.29 -2.88
N LEU A 207 -12.59 -3.93 -4.10
CA LEU A 207 -13.82 -4.39 -4.74
C LEU A 207 -13.79 -5.90 -4.98
N LEU A 208 -12.66 -6.46 -5.39
CA LEU A 208 -12.48 -7.90 -5.55
C LEU A 208 -12.67 -8.62 -4.21
N GLY A 209 -11.96 -8.20 -3.16
CA GLY A 209 -12.16 -8.76 -1.81
C GLY A 209 -13.60 -8.61 -1.29
N SER A 210 -14.27 -7.50 -1.62
CA SER A 210 -15.68 -7.25 -1.28
C SER A 210 -16.63 -8.19 -2.01
N LEU A 211 -16.41 -8.39 -3.32
CA LEU A 211 -17.25 -9.24 -4.16
C LEU A 211 -17.12 -10.69 -3.70
N THR A 212 -15.89 -11.12 -3.46
CA THR A 212 -15.59 -12.45 -3.00
C THR A 212 -16.22 -12.74 -1.63
N LYS A 213 -16.36 -11.78 -0.71
CA LYS A 213 -17.16 -11.99 0.53
C LYS A 213 -18.57 -12.54 0.25
N TYR A 214 -19.25 -12.04 -0.78
CA TYR A 214 -20.63 -12.44 -1.09
C TYR A 214 -20.72 -13.64 -2.02
N ALA A 215 -19.67 -13.86 -2.82
CA ALA A 215 -19.65 -14.78 -3.94
C ALA A 215 -18.58 -15.88 -3.87
N PHE A 216 -17.87 -16.03 -2.74
CA PHE A 216 -16.81 -17.04 -2.62
C PHE A 216 -17.34 -18.46 -2.83
N ASP A 217 -16.78 -19.12 -3.84
CA ASP A 217 -16.92 -20.54 -4.13
C ASP A 217 -15.54 -21.12 -4.52
N ALA A 218 -15.50 -22.40 -4.90
CA ALA A 218 -14.27 -23.05 -5.31
C ALA A 218 -13.66 -22.36 -6.54
N ASP A 219 -14.47 -22.06 -7.56
CA ASP A 219 -14.03 -21.43 -8.81
C ASP A 219 -13.33 -20.08 -8.55
N LEU A 220 -13.93 -19.21 -7.72
CA LEU A 220 -13.34 -17.92 -7.39
C LEU A 220 -12.09 -18.04 -6.48
N GLY A 221 -12.05 -19.06 -5.62
CA GLY A 221 -10.86 -19.40 -4.85
C GLY A 221 -9.72 -19.91 -5.72
N ASP A 222 -10.03 -20.68 -6.76
CA ASP A 222 -9.09 -21.21 -7.74
C ASP A 222 -8.59 -20.10 -8.67
N LEU A 223 -9.43 -19.14 -9.04
CA LEU A 223 -9.00 -17.94 -9.78
C LEU A 223 -7.94 -17.16 -8.98
N ILE A 224 -8.24 -16.78 -7.73
CA ILE A 224 -7.32 -15.98 -6.90
C ILE A 224 -6.05 -16.78 -6.57
N GLY A 225 -6.20 -18.07 -6.27
CA GLY A 225 -5.08 -18.96 -5.98
C GLY A 225 -4.23 -19.28 -7.22
N GLY A 226 -4.85 -19.34 -8.40
CA GLY A 226 -4.20 -19.48 -9.69
C GLY A 226 -3.37 -18.25 -10.00
N GLU A 227 -3.98 -17.06 -9.93
CA GLU A 227 -3.29 -15.77 -10.09
C GLU A 227 -2.08 -15.65 -9.16
N LEU A 228 -2.18 -16.08 -7.90
CA LEU A 228 -1.04 -16.09 -6.98
C LEU A 228 0.13 -16.96 -7.46
N ARG A 229 -0.17 -18.11 -8.09
CA ARG A 229 0.82 -19.14 -8.48
C ARG A 229 1.40 -18.94 -9.87
N THR A 230 0.61 -18.42 -10.81
CA THR A 230 0.96 -18.39 -12.24
C THR A 230 1.08 -16.99 -12.81
N SER A 231 0.44 -15.99 -12.20
CA SER A 231 0.50 -14.63 -12.70
C SER A 231 1.80 -13.96 -12.28
N PRO A 232 2.55 -13.32 -13.21
CA PRO A 232 3.73 -12.53 -12.86
C PRO A 232 3.44 -11.40 -11.86
N LEU A 233 2.18 -10.93 -11.82
CA LEU A 233 1.70 -9.88 -10.94
C LEU A 233 0.98 -10.44 -9.69
N GLY A 234 0.97 -11.77 -9.54
CA GLY A 234 0.30 -12.54 -8.50
C GLY A 234 0.56 -12.03 -7.10
N PHE A 235 1.79 -11.56 -6.82
CA PHE A 235 2.20 -11.09 -5.49
C PHE A 235 1.30 -9.99 -4.89
N ARG A 236 0.60 -9.19 -5.70
CA ARG A 236 -0.35 -8.16 -5.18
C ARG A 236 -1.67 -8.76 -4.69
N HIS A 237 -2.05 -9.93 -5.21
CA HIS A 237 -3.29 -10.62 -4.85
C HIS A 237 -3.32 -11.13 -3.41
N TRP A 238 -2.16 -11.20 -2.74
CA TRP A 238 -2.10 -11.39 -1.28
C TRP A 238 -2.97 -10.38 -0.53
N ARG A 239 -3.13 -9.16 -1.04
CA ARG A 239 -4.04 -8.16 -0.44
C ARG A 239 -5.51 -8.55 -0.51
N VAL A 240 -5.91 -9.26 -1.57
CA VAL A 240 -7.26 -9.82 -1.69
C VAL A 240 -7.44 -10.88 -0.61
N VAL A 241 -6.43 -11.75 -0.42
CA VAL A 241 -6.43 -12.76 0.66
C VAL A 241 -6.54 -12.09 2.04
N THR A 242 -5.70 -11.10 2.34
CA THR A 242 -5.78 -10.33 3.59
C THR A 242 -7.18 -9.77 3.80
N LYS A 243 -7.79 -9.21 2.74
CA LYS A 243 -9.13 -8.65 2.81
C LYS A 243 -10.19 -9.70 3.10
N LEU A 244 -10.07 -10.87 2.47
CA LEU A 244 -10.97 -12.00 2.68
C LEU A 244 -10.91 -12.55 4.09
N VAL A 245 -9.71 -12.64 4.65
CA VAL A 245 -9.50 -13.04 6.05
C VAL A 245 -10.26 -12.10 6.99
N HIS A 246 -10.07 -10.77 6.84
CA HIS A 246 -10.77 -9.77 7.65
C HIS A 246 -12.30 -9.82 7.50
N LEU A 247 -12.81 -10.01 6.28
CA LEU A 247 -14.25 -10.09 6.03
C LEU A 247 -14.85 -11.43 6.50
N GLY A 248 -14.07 -12.50 6.46
CA GLY A 248 -14.47 -13.84 6.82
C GLY A 248 -14.43 -14.10 8.33
N SER A 249 -13.52 -13.47 9.07
CA SER A 249 -13.41 -13.63 10.52
C SER A 249 -14.67 -13.20 11.28
N GLU A 250 -15.52 -12.35 10.71
CA GLU A 250 -16.77 -11.89 11.32
C GLU A 250 -17.93 -12.91 11.21
N ASN A 251 -17.86 -13.88 10.30
CA ASN A 251 -18.89 -14.91 10.06
C ASN A 251 -18.31 -16.33 10.27
N LEU A 252 -18.02 -16.66 11.53
CA LEU A 252 -17.24 -17.85 11.93
C LEU A 252 -17.89 -19.22 11.62
N SER A 253 -19.22 -19.29 11.47
CA SER A 253 -19.93 -20.57 11.33
C SER A 253 -19.96 -21.17 9.91
N SER A 254 -19.61 -20.41 8.88
CA SER A 254 -19.67 -20.84 7.47
C SER A 254 -18.31 -20.96 6.76
N ASN A 255 -17.19 -20.89 7.50
CA ASN A 255 -15.88 -20.52 6.93
C ASN A 255 -14.80 -21.61 6.91
N SER A 256 -15.15 -22.89 7.10
CA SER A 256 -14.18 -24.00 7.07
C SER A 256 -13.46 -24.12 5.73
N HIS A 257 -14.15 -23.88 4.61
CA HIS A 257 -13.57 -23.90 3.28
C HIS A 257 -12.54 -22.79 3.07
N LEU A 258 -12.89 -21.53 3.41
CA LEU A 258 -11.97 -20.39 3.32
C LEU A 258 -10.75 -20.60 4.21
N LYS A 259 -10.95 -21.05 5.47
CA LYS A 259 -9.85 -21.38 6.39
C LYS A 259 -8.89 -22.39 5.75
N GLY A 260 -9.41 -23.52 5.25
CA GLY A 260 -8.60 -24.55 4.61
C GLY A 260 -7.86 -24.06 3.37
N TRP A 261 -8.50 -23.22 2.56
CA TRP A 261 -7.87 -22.60 1.38
C TRP A 261 -6.76 -21.61 1.75
N VAL A 262 -6.99 -20.70 2.71
CA VAL A 262 -5.95 -19.77 3.20
C VAL A 262 -4.78 -20.53 3.81
N THR A 263 -5.04 -21.60 4.56
CA THR A 263 -3.96 -22.44 5.12
C THR A 263 -3.07 -23.05 4.04
N ARG A 264 -3.64 -23.58 2.95
CA ARG A 264 -2.85 -24.09 1.82
C ARG A 264 -2.01 -23.00 1.16
N LEU A 265 -2.56 -21.78 1.01
CA LEU A 265 -1.79 -20.67 0.47
C LEU A 265 -0.60 -20.29 1.35
N LEU A 266 -0.75 -20.35 2.69
CA LEU A 266 0.38 -20.13 3.58
C LEU A 266 1.46 -21.20 3.44
N ASP A 267 1.06 -22.46 3.23
CA ASP A 267 2.00 -23.55 3.00
C ASP A 267 2.80 -23.31 1.69
N ASP A 268 2.18 -22.71 0.66
CA ASP A 268 2.83 -22.33 -0.61
C ASP A 268 3.62 -21.00 -0.54
N ALA A 269 3.49 -20.22 0.55
CA ALA A 269 3.93 -18.82 0.58
C ALA A 269 5.45 -18.66 0.34
N GLU A 270 6.25 -19.63 0.78
CA GLU A 270 7.70 -19.60 0.59
C GLU A 270 8.09 -19.82 -0.87
N GLU A 271 7.44 -20.75 -1.57
CA GLU A 271 7.66 -20.97 -3.01
C GLU A 271 7.23 -19.73 -3.81
N LEU A 272 6.06 -19.20 -3.49
CA LEU A 272 5.52 -17.99 -4.12
C LEU A 272 6.40 -16.76 -3.91
N ARG A 273 7.05 -16.67 -2.74
CA ARG A 273 8.03 -15.64 -2.44
C ARG A 273 9.24 -15.75 -3.37
N HIS A 274 9.78 -16.94 -3.59
CA HIS A 274 10.93 -17.16 -4.49
C HIS A 274 10.61 -16.87 -5.97
N ARG A 275 9.38 -17.18 -6.41
CA ARG A 275 8.89 -16.90 -7.77
C ARG A 275 8.39 -15.46 -7.96
N SER A 276 8.37 -14.65 -6.91
CA SER A 276 7.88 -13.28 -6.99
C SER A 276 8.83 -12.38 -7.79
N ILE A 277 8.27 -11.45 -8.56
CA ILE A 277 9.03 -10.33 -9.13
C ILE A 277 9.45 -9.31 -8.05
N CYS A 278 8.88 -9.39 -6.86
CA CYS A 278 9.15 -8.47 -5.76
C CYS A 278 9.13 -9.18 -4.39
N PRO A 279 10.06 -10.12 -4.12
CA PRO A 279 10.07 -10.97 -2.92
C PRO A 279 10.03 -10.15 -1.61
N GLY A 280 10.73 -9.01 -1.56
CA GLY A 280 10.75 -8.11 -0.41
C GLY A 280 9.50 -7.22 -0.23
N ARG A 281 8.32 -7.62 -0.72
CA ARG A 281 7.05 -6.89 -0.49
C ARG A 281 6.30 -7.31 0.75
N SER A 282 6.55 -8.52 1.27
CA SER A 282 6.01 -9.01 2.55
C SER A 282 4.47 -9.05 2.63
N LEU A 283 3.77 -9.15 1.50
CA LEU A 283 2.29 -9.15 1.46
C LEU A 283 1.70 -10.49 1.95
N ASP A 284 2.46 -11.58 1.79
CA ASP A 284 2.24 -12.87 2.43
C ASP A 284 2.26 -12.73 3.97
N LEU A 285 3.26 -12.03 4.51
CA LEU A 285 3.40 -11.79 5.95
C LEU A 285 2.28 -10.89 6.50
N GLU A 286 1.88 -9.85 5.76
CA GLU A 286 0.71 -9.05 6.13
C GLU A 286 -0.56 -9.90 6.22
N SER A 287 -0.74 -10.81 5.27
CA SER A 287 -1.87 -11.75 5.26
C SER A 287 -1.80 -12.69 6.45
N ALA A 288 -0.62 -13.22 6.80
CA ALA A 288 -0.41 -14.07 7.95
C ALA A 288 -0.75 -13.35 9.27
N VAL A 289 -0.32 -12.09 9.43
CA VAL A 289 -0.62 -11.25 10.61
C VAL A 289 -2.12 -11.01 10.78
N ALA A 290 -2.88 -10.92 9.68
CA ALA A 290 -4.33 -10.74 9.71
C ALA A 290 -5.12 -11.99 10.13
N ILE A 291 -4.51 -13.18 10.10
CA ILE A 291 -5.20 -14.44 10.41
C ILE A 291 -5.56 -14.51 11.90
N PRO A 292 -6.84 -14.78 12.22
CA PRO A 292 -7.31 -14.80 13.59
C PRO A 292 -6.83 -16.06 14.35
N LEU A 293 -6.71 -15.98 15.68
CA LEU A 293 -6.22 -17.09 16.53
C LEU A 293 -7.05 -18.38 16.37
N GLU A 294 -8.35 -18.27 16.09
CA GLU A 294 -9.23 -19.42 15.90
C GLU A 294 -8.86 -20.23 14.64
N TRP A 295 -8.17 -19.60 13.69
CA TRP A 295 -7.70 -20.26 12.48
C TRP A 295 -6.33 -20.91 12.68
N SER A 296 -5.50 -20.34 13.56
CA SER A 296 -4.18 -20.86 13.93
C SER A 296 -4.02 -20.87 15.47
N PRO A 297 -4.59 -21.88 16.15
CA PRO A 297 -4.65 -21.90 17.61
C PRO A 297 -3.29 -22.27 18.21
N PRO A 298 -2.99 -21.92 19.47
CA PRO A 298 -1.65 -22.06 20.07
C PRO A 298 -1.00 -23.44 19.98
N GLY A 299 -1.78 -24.52 20.05
CA GLY A 299 -1.25 -25.90 19.94
C GLY A 299 -0.76 -26.27 18.53
N THR A 300 -1.19 -25.52 17.52
CA THR A 300 -0.85 -25.70 16.10
C THR A 300 -0.74 -24.33 15.41
N ASP A 301 -0.10 -23.35 16.05
CA ASP A 301 -0.01 -21.97 15.55
C ASP A 301 1.01 -21.89 14.40
N ARG A 302 0.55 -22.29 13.22
CA ARG A 302 1.27 -22.22 11.95
C ARG A 302 1.66 -20.79 11.60
N VAL A 303 0.85 -19.80 11.97
CA VAL A 303 1.14 -18.38 11.70
C VAL A 303 2.35 -17.93 12.53
N ARG A 304 2.38 -18.25 13.82
CA ARG A 304 3.56 -18.01 14.68
C ARG A 304 4.80 -18.67 14.10
N ALA A 305 4.71 -19.96 13.74
CA ALA A 305 5.84 -20.70 13.18
C ALA A 305 6.37 -20.07 11.87
N MET A 306 5.49 -19.70 10.95
CA MET A 306 5.86 -19.02 9.70
C MET A 306 6.52 -17.66 9.95
N LEU A 307 5.98 -16.85 10.86
CA LEU A 307 6.53 -15.52 11.17
C LEU A 307 7.89 -15.63 11.85
N ILE A 308 8.09 -16.57 12.78
CA ILE A 308 9.41 -16.82 13.38
C ILE A 308 10.39 -17.30 12.31
N ALA A 309 10.00 -18.28 11.48
CA ALA A 309 10.86 -18.80 10.42
C ALA A 309 11.34 -17.68 9.47
N ARG A 310 10.43 -16.80 9.02
CA ARG A 310 10.81 -15.67 8.17
C ARG A 310 11.60 -14.58 8.91
N ALA A 311 11.37 -14.39 10.21
CA ALA A 311 12.16 -13.46 11.02
C ALA A 311 13.62 -13.90 11.14
N THR A 312 13.88 -15.21 11.22
CA THR A 312 15.21 -15.79 11.40
C THR A 312 15.87 -16.27 10.10
N ASP A 313 15.20 -16.14 8.96
CA ASP A 313 15.71 -16.56 7.65
C ASP A 313 16.92 -15.70 7.20
N PRO A 314 18.11 -16.29 6.96
CA PRO A 314 19.27 -15.54 6.49
C PRO A 314 19.06 -14.89 5.11
N ASP A 315 18.22 -15.47 4.25
CA ASP A 315 17.95 -14.99 2.90
C ASP A 315 16.85 -13.91 2.89
N ALA A 316 16.11 -13.76 3.99
CA ALA A 316 15.12 -12.71 4.18
C ALA A 316 15.72 -11.31 4.17
N THR A 317 14.99 -10.40 3.49
CA THR A 317 15.27 -8.97 3.52
C THR A 317 14.99 -8.43 4.92
N ILE A 318 15.69 -7.35 5.34
CA ILE A 318 15.36 -6.65 6.60
C ILE A 318 13.86 -6.37 6.72
N ARG A 319 13.21 -6.00 5.61
CA ARG A 319 11.78 -5.70 5.60
C ARG A 319 10.94 -6.93 5.95
N GLU A 320 11.26 -8.09 5.39
CA GLU A 320 10.60 -9.35 5.73
C GLU A 320 10.85 -9.71 7.19
N CYS A 321 12.12 -9.68 7.63
CA CYS A 321 12.49 -9.97 9.01
C CYS A 321 11.72 -9.08 10.01
N GLY A 322 11.74 -7.76 9.77
CA GLY A 322 11.06 -6.79 10.61
C GLY A 322 9.53 -6.88 10.55
N THR A 323 8.96 -7.16 9.37
CA THR A 323 7.50 -7.35 9.25
C THR A 323 7.05 -8.62 9.96
N ALA A 324 7.84 -9.68 9.89
CA ALA A 324 7.52 -10.94 10.56
C ALA A 324 7.60 -10.80 12.08
N ALA A 325 8.70 -10.27 12.62
CA ALA A 325 8.92 -10.14 14.06
C ALA A 325 7.94 -9.15 14.73
N LEU A 326 7.85 -7.91 14.21
CA LEU A 326 6.90 -6.93 14.75
C LEU A 326 5.45 -7.30 14.44
N GLY A 327 5.20 -7.97 13.31
CA GLY A 327 3.87 -8.47 12.97
C GLY A 327 3.39 -9.55 13.93
N LEU A 328 4.29 -10.45 14.36
CA LEU A 328 4.00 -11.45 15.39
C LEU A 328 3.64 -10.79 16.73
N TRP A 329 4.41 -9.78 17.16
CA TRP A 329 4.10 -9.01 18.37
C TRP A 329 2.75 -8.29 18.28
N TYR A 330 2.54 -7.54 17.18
CA TYR A 330 1.31 -6.83 16.91
C TYR A 330 0.09 -7.76 16.96
N ARG A 331 0.15 -8.89 16.24
CA ARG A 331 -0.89 -9.91 16.23
C ARG A 331 -1.16 -10.43 17.64
N THR A 332 -0.10 -10.73 18.39
CA THR A 332 -0.18 -11.31 19.73
C THR A 332 -0.90 -10.38 20.69
N LEU A 333 -0.56 -9.09 20.71
CA LEU A 333 -1.25 -8.13 21.58
C LEU A 333 -2.69 -7.85 21.13
N THR A 334 -2.92 -7.70 19.82
CA THR A 334 -4.24 -7.35 19.27
C THR A 334 -5.27 -8.47 19.44
N GLN A 335 -4.83 -9.73 19.32
CA GLN A 335 -5.71 -10.90 19.40
C GLN A 335 -5.82 -11.47 20.83
N ASN A 336 -5.09 -10.92 21.81
CA ASN A 336 -5.21 -11.26 23.24
C ASN A 336 -5.54 -10.01 24.08
N PRO A 337 -6.73 -9.40 23.89
CA PRO A 337 -7.10 -8.16 24.57
C PRO A 337 -7.28 -8.30 26.08
N LEU A 338 -7.53 -9.52 26.59
CA LEU A 338 -7.73 -9.79 28.02
C LEU A 338 -6.45 -10.29 28.70
N ARG A 339 -5.27 -10.10 28.10
CA ARG A 339 -3.98 -10.58 28.65
C ARG A 339 -3.67 -10.12 30.08
N ASP A 340 -4.23 -9.00 30.50
CA ASP A 340 -4.05 -8.48 31.87
C ASP A 340 -4.98 -9.19 32.87
N GLU A 341 -6.09 -9.77 32.40
CA GLU A 341 -7.14 -10.39 33.21
C GLU A 341 -7.12 -11.93 33.15
N ASP A 342 -6.72 -12.50 32.01
CA ASP A 342 -6.73 -13.94 31.72
C ASP A 342 -5.30 -14.54 31.78
N PRO A 343 -5.01 -15.43 32.74
CA PRO A 343 -3.70 -16.07 32.88
C PRO A 343 -3.25 -16.86 31.64
N VAL A 344 -4.18 -17.42 30.86
CA VAL A 344 -3.85 -18.18 29.64
C VAL A 344 -3.36 -17.23 28.55
N GLN A 345 -4.05 -16.10 28.35
CA GLN A 345 -3.60 -15.06 27.42
C GLN A 345 -2.28 -14.44 27.87
N ARG A 346 -2.13 -14.15 29.17
CA ARG A 346 -0.88 -13.64 29.73
C ARG A 346 0.31 -14.56 29.43
N ARG A 347 0.15 -15.86 29.65
CA ARG A 347 1.19 -16.85 29.36
C ARG A 347 1.55 -16.87 27.88
N ARG A 348 0.55 -16.83 26.98
CA ARG A 348 0.80 -16.79 25.53
C ARG A 348 1.61 -15.57 25.12
N VAL A 349 1.27 -14.39 25.66
CA VAL A 349 2.01 -13.15 25.39
C VAL A 349 3.46 -13.29 25.88
N ALA A 350 3.66 -13.83 27.08
CA ALA A 350 5.01 -14.05 27.63
C ALA A 350 5.84 -15.06 26.82
N ASP A 351 5.22 -16.15 26.34
CA ASP A 351 5.90 -17.15 25.50
C ASP A 351 6.38 -16.53 24.17
N VAL A 352 5.55 -15.68 23.55
CA VAL A 352 5.93 -14.99 22.30
C VAL A 352 6.97 -13.90 22.57
N GLU A 353 6.86 -13.17 23.68
CA GLU A 353 7.87 -12.19 24.08
C GLU A 353 9.24 -12.86 24.23
N ALA A 354 9.33 -14.01 24.91
CA ALA A 354 10.58 -14.74 25.09
C ALA A 354 11.23 -15.12 23.74
N GLU A 355 10.47 -15.66 22.79
CA GLU A 355 10.97 -15.97 21.44
C GLU A 355 11.43 -14.70 20.69
N LEU A 356 10.68 -13.61 20.78
CA LEU A 356 11.05 -12.37 20.12
C LEU A 356 12.31 -11.74 20.72
N ARG A 357 12.59 -11.95 22.02
CA ARG A 357 13.86 -11.55 22.64
C ARG A 357 15.04 -12.32 22.06
N GLU A 358 14.87 -13.59 21.71
CA GLU A 358 15.89 -14.36 20.99
C GLU A 358 16.14 -13.79 19.59
N VAL A 359 15.07 -13.38 18.89
CA VAL A 359 15.18 -12.68 17.59
C VAL A 359 15.90 -11.33 17.73
N VAL A 360 15.64 -10.56 18.80
CA VAL A 360 16.40 -9.32 19.09
C VAL A 360 17.88 -9.60 19.25
N ALA A 361 18.25 -10.64 20.01
CA ALA A 361 19.64 -11.03 20.18
C ALA A 361 20.30 -11.43 18.85
N LEU A 362 19.58 -12.18 18.00
CA LEU A 362 20.04 -12.55 16.66
C LEU A 362 20.30 -11.32 15.78
N PHE A 363 19.39 -10.33 15.76
CA PHE A 363 19.55 -9.12 14.95
C PHE A 363 20.68 -8.20 15.42
N ARG A 364 21.06 -8.28 16.71
CA ARG A 364 22.20 -7.56 17.27
C ARG A 364 23.54 -8.25 17.04
N ALA A 365 23.54 -9.53 16.72
CA ALA A 365 24.76 -10.29 16.53
C ALA A 365 25.63 -9.63 15.43
N PRO A 366 26.97 -9.58 15.62
CA PRO A 366 27.89 -9.04 14.63
C PRO A 366 27.92 -9.97 13.41
N THR A 367 26.96 -9.77 12.51
CA THR A 367 26.82 -10.53 11.27
C THR A 367 27.48 -9.75 10.13
N PRO A 368 28.20 -10.42 9.22
CA PRO A 368 28.84 -9.77 8.06
C PRO A 368 27.83 -9.38 6.97
N ARG A 369 26.55 -9.19 7.33
CA ARG A 369 25.50 -8.83 6.37
C ARG A 369 25.65 -7.35 5.98
N PRO A 370 25.52 -7.00 4.68
CA PRO A 370 25.59 -5.61 4.22
C PRO A 370 24.43 -4.74 4.74
N ASP A 371 23.44 -5.34 5.39
CA ASP A 371 22.21 -4.73 5.87
C ASP A 371 22.09 -4.81 7.41
N ALA A 372 23.20 -5.10 8.11
CA ALA A 372 23.26 -5.28 9.56
C ALA A 372 22.76 -4.07 10.37
N ALA A 373 23.03 -2.83 9.93
CA ALA A 373 22.50 -1.64 10.61
C ALA A 373 20.97 -1.58 10.59
N GLY A 374 20.34 -2.01 9.49
CA GLY A 374 18.88 -2.09 9.39
C GLY A 374 18.27 -3.19 10.27
N LEU A 375 18.99 -4.31 10.47
CA LEU A 375 18.61 -5.34 11.45
C LEU A 375 18.76 -4.83 12.88
N ARG A 376 19.85 -4.12 13.21
CA ARG A 376 20.02 -3.48 14.53
C ARG A 376 18.90 -2.48 14.82
N TRP A 377 18.51 -1.65 13.85
CA TRP A 377 17.35 -0.78 13.96
C TRP A 377 16.05 -1.57 14.21
N THR A 378 15.87 -2.68 13.49
CA THR A 378 14.72 -3.58 13.72
C THR A 378 14.72 -4.13 15.14
N ALA A 379 15.86 -4.58 15.64
CA ALA A 379 16.03 -5.05 17.01
C ALA A 379 15.69 -3.96 18.04
N ALA A 380 16.20 -2.74 17.86
CA ALA A 380 15.93 -1.60 18.75
C ALA A 380 14.44 -1.26 18.80
N THR A 381 13.76 -1.21 17.66
CA THR A 381 12.31 -0.94 17.63
C THR A 381 11.49 -2.08 18.22
N LEU A 382 11.91 -3.33 18.02
CA LEU A 382 11.25 -4.50 18.58
C LEU A 382 11.41 -4.53 20.10
N GLU A 383 12.62 -4.34 20.61
CA GLU A 383 12.90 -4.25 22.04
C GLU A 383 12.07 -3.13 22.70
N SER A 384 12.03 -1.95 22.08
CA SER A 384 11.23 -0.83 22.57
C SER A 384 9.74 -1.16 22.71
N VAL A 385 9.14 -1.88 21.76
CA VAL A 385 7.71 -2.24 21.85
C VAL A 385 7.44 -3.39 22.82
N LEU A 386 8.39 -4.31 22.98
CA LEU A 386 8.33 -5.38 23.98
C LEU A 386 8.40 -4.77 25.38
N ASP A 387 9.39 -3.91 25.66
CA ASP A 387 9.58 -3.24 26.95
C ASP A 387 8.38 -2.36 27.33
N ALA A 388 7.81 -1.64 26.35
CA ALA A 388 6.65 -0.78 26.58
C ALA A 388 5.32 -1.55 26.65
N GLY A 389 5.27 -2.83 26.25
CA GLY A 389 4.02 -3.59 26.15
C GLY A 389 3.03 -3.02 25.12
N THR A 390 3.54 -2.33 24.08
CA THR A 390 2.71 -1.66 23.06
C THR A 390 2.78 -2.38 21.72
N PRO A 391 1.71 -2.35 20.89
CA PRO A 391 1.70 -3.10 19.63
C PRO A 391 2.52 -2.46 18.50
N VAL A 392 2.82 -1.17 18.60
CA VAL A 392 3.44 -0.38 17.52
C VAL A 392 4.46 0.60 18.10
N CYS A 393 5.62 0.70 17.44
CA CYS A 393 6.66 1.66 17.78
C CYS A 393 6.24 3.06 17.29
N ASN A 394 5.65 3.84 18.20
CA ASN A 394 5.25 5.23 17.95
C ASN A 394 6.23 6.25 18.55
N THR A 395 7.19 5.79 19.35
CA THR A 395 8.29 6.59 19.88
C THR A 395 9.59 5.91 19.50
N TRP A 396 10.46 6.62 18.80
CA TRP A 396 11.67 6.04 18.24
C TRP A 396 12.73 5.82 19.32
N PRO A 397 13.31 4.62 19.44
CA PRO A 397 14.44 4.41 20.34
C PRO A 397 15.65 5.25 19.87
N ALA A 398 16.51 5.63 20.82
CA ALA A 398 17.75 6.30 20.48
C ALA A 398 18.68 5.30 19.75
N PRO A 399 19.16 5.63 18.55
CA PRO A 399 20.10 4.79 17.81
C PRO A 399 21.47 4.75 18.50
N ASP A 400 22.30 3.73 18.24
CA ASP A 400 23.67 3.72 18.77
C ASP A 400 24.49 4.88 18.15
N PRO A 401 25.02 5.82 18.97
CA PRO A 401 25.76 6.96 18.46
C PRO A 401 27.01 6.61 17.64
N ARG A 402 27.56 5.40 17.80
CA ARG A 402 28.82 5.00 17.14
C ARG A 402 28.62 4.48 15.71
N ASP A 403 27.39 4.16 15.32
CA ASP A 403 27.10 3.36 14.11
C ASP A 403 25.92 3.88 13.27
N GLU A 404 25.25 4.97 13.66
CA GLU A 404 23.93 5.31 13.10
C GLU A 404 23.79 6.78 12.65
N SER A 405 24.82 7.31 11.97
CA SER A 405 24.77 8.63 11.31
C SER A 405 23.57 8.80 10.36
N TRP A 406 23.12 7.70 9.77
CA TRP A 406 21.92 7.62 8.91
C TRP A 406 20.65 8.13 9.62
N PHE A 407 20.53 7.96 10.94
CA PHE A 407 19.36 8.44 11.68
C PHE A 407 19.32 9.98 11.68
N GLY A 408 20.48 10.61 11.81
CA GLY A 408 20.64 12.06 11.66
C GLY A 408 20.22 12.54 10.26
N VAL A 409 20.53 11.77 9.21
CA VAL A 409 20.07 12.06 7.83
C VAL A 409 18.55 11.98 7.73
N VAL A 410 17.90 11.02 8.38
CA VAL A 410 16.42 10.90 8.41
C VAL A 410 15.79 12.09 9.13
N LEU A 411 16.34 12.51 10.27
CA LEU A 411 15.83 13.68 11.00
C LEU A 411 16.04 14.97 10.19
N ALA A 412 17.22 15.16 9.60
CA ALA A 412 17.50 16.30 8.73
C ALA A 412 16.56 16.33 7.51
N ALA A 413 16.26 15.16 6.92
CA ALA A 413 15.27 15.04 5.85
C ALA A 413 13.87 15.46 6.33
N ALA A 414 13.45 15.06 7.53
CA ALA A 414 12.18 15.51 8.11
C ALA A 414 12.16 17.02 8.33
N ASP A 415 13.27 17.64 8.72
CA ASP A 415 13.40 19.08 8.92
C ASP A 415 13.37 19.87 7.61
N THR A 416 13.68 19.25 6.46
CA THR A 416 13.45 19.90 5.16
C THR A 416 11.97 20.22 4.92
N LEU A 417 11.04 19.56 5.62
CA LEU A 417 9.60 19.86 5.54
C LEU A 417 9.24 21.24 6.13
N ASP A 418 10.06 21.81 7.02
CA ASP A 418 9.83 23.15 7.58
C ASP A 418 9.98 24.26 6.54
N THR A 419 10.77 24.01 5.50
CA THR A 419 11.01 24.97 4.41
C THR A 419 10.05 24.78 3.23
N GLN A 420 9.18 23.78 3.32
CA GLN A 420 8.11 23.57 2.35
C GLN A 420 6.89 24.38 2.75
N ASP A 421 6.03 24.72 1.79
CA ASP A 421 4.81 25.51 2.04
C ASP A 421 3.72 24.78 2.86
N ILE A 422 4.07 23.79 3.68
CA ILE A 422 3.12 23.01 4.49
C ILE A 422 2.54 23.89 5.61
N PRO A 423 1.20 24.03 5.72
CA PRO A 423 0.58 24.81 6.77
C PRO A 423 0.95 24.30 8.17
N ALA A 424 1.25 25.23 9.08
CA ALA A 424 1.71 24.95 10.44
C ALA A 424 0.82 23.94 11.21
N ARG A 425 -0.49 23.96 10.98
CA ARG A 425 -1.46 23.06 11.66
C ARG A 425 -1.37 21.58 11.25
N ILE A 426 -0.74 21.28 10.11
CA ILE A 426 -0.51 19.91 9.62
C ILE A 426 0.98 19.55 9.51
N LEU A 427 1.90 20.50 9.68
CA LEU A 427 3.34 20.28 9.53
C LEU A 427 3.88 19.18 10.44
N GLN A 428 3.61 19.25 11.75
CA GLN A 428 4.08 18.24 12.72
C GLN A 428 3.53 16.83 12.44
N PRO A 429 2.21 16.62 12.21
CA PRO A 429 1.74 15.29 11.84
C PRO A 429 2.26 14.84 10.46
N THR A 430 2.52 15.74 9.50
CA THR A 430 3.22 15.38 8.26
C THR A 430 4.64 14.87 8.53
N LYS A 431 5.40 15.53 9.42
CA LYS A 431 6.73 15.06 9.86
C LYS A 431 6.64 13.70 10.55
N ALA A 432 5.68 13.49 11.46
CA ALA A 432 5.49 12.21 12.13
C ALA A 432 5.23 11.08 11.12
N LEU A 433 4.32 11.30 10.15
CA LEU A 433 4.03 10.34 9.09
C LEU A 433 5.23 10.07 8.17
N PHE A 434 6.05 11.10 7.90
CA PHE A 434 7.32 10.96 7.18
C PHE A 434 8.33 10.07 7.94
N LEU A 435 8.40 10.20 9.26
CA LEU A 435 9.24 9.31 10.07
C LEU A 435 8.70 7.88 10.04
N HIS A 436 7.38 7.69 10.19
CA HIS A 436 6.77 6.37 10.13
C HIS A 436 6.99 5.66 8.79
N LEU A 437 6.93 6.35 7.64
CA LEU A 437 7.15 5.67 6.35
C LEU A 437 8.59 5.16 6.15
N LEU A 438 9.60 5.75 6.81
CA LEU A 438 11.01 5.35 6.73
C LEU A 438 11.41 4.39 7.85
N LEU A 439 11.11 4.76 9.09
CA LEU A 439 11.62 4.13 10.29
C LEU A 439 10.82 2.90 10.71
N GLN A 440 9.51 2.87 10.45
CA GLN A 440 8.71 1.71 10.82
C GLN A 440 9.17 0.48 10.02
N ASN A 441 9.29 -0.65 10.71
CA ASN A 441 9.78 -1.90 10.09
C ASN A 441 8.64 -2.79 9.59
N ALA A 442 7.49 -2.80 10.28
CA ALA A 442 6.29 -3.50 9.85
C ALA A 442 5.59 -2.79 8.67
N VAL A 443 5.33 -3.52 7.59
CA VAL A 443 4.79 -2.95 6.35
C VAL A 443 3.38 -2.37 6.52
N THR A 444 2.53 -2.99 7.33
CA THR A 444 1.14 -2.53 7.57
C THR A 444 1.09 -1.09 8.05
N GLN A 445 1.85 -0.74 9.09
CA GLN A 445 1.88 0.61 9.66
C GLN A 445 2.54 1.62 8.71
N ARG A 446 3.61 1.24 8.01
CA ARG A 446 4.20 2.09 6.95
C ARG A 446 3.18 2.44 5.88
N ARG A 447 2.39 1.46 5.44
CA ARG A 447 1.34 1.67 4.44
C ARG A 447 0.25 2.59 4.97
N LYS A 448 -0.18 2.43 6.23
CA LYS A 448 -1.14 3.36 6.85
C LYS A 448 -0.64 4.81 6.79
N ALA A 449 0.65 5.04 7.05
CA ALA A 449 1.26 6.36 6.92
C ALA A 449 1.28 6.88 5.48
N ILE A 450 1.69 6.04 4.52
CA ILE A 450 1.70 6.37 3.09
C ILE A 450 0.29 6.71 2.60
N ASP A 451 -0.71 5.89 2.91
CA ASP A 451 -2.09 6.09 2.50
C ASP A 451 -2.65 7.41 3.06
N ALA A 452 -2.33 7.75 4.31
CA ALA A 452 -2.72 9.02 4.92
C ALA A 452 -2.04 10.22 4.23
N LEU A 453 -0.75 10.13 3.91
CA LEU A 453 0.00 11.17 3.19
C LEU A 453 -0.50 11.36 1.75
N MET A 454 -0.74 10.25 1.04
CA MET A 454 -1.30 10.25 -0.31
C MET A 454 -2.66 10.91 -0.35
N THR A 455 -3.56 10.50 0.56
CA THR A 455 -4.91 11.04 0.62
C THR A 455 -4.88 12.50 1.08
N GLY A 456 -3.99 12.88 1.99
CA GLY A 456 -3.81 14.28 2.37
C GLY A 456 -3.31 15.18 1.24
N GLY A 457 -2.62 14.60 0.23
CA GLY A 457 -2.26 15.27 -1.01
C GLY A 457 -1.00 16.15 -0.95
N TRP A 458 -0.18 16.01 0.09
CA TRP A 458 1.08 16.76 0.27
C TRP A 458 2.33 15.97 -0.15
N THR A 459 2.14 15.01 -1.05
CA THR A 459 3.18 14.03 -1.39
C THR A 459 4.41 14.61 -2.10
N GLY A 460 4.34 15.83 -2.65
CA GLY A 460 5.50 16.51 -3.28
C GLY A 460 6.54 16.93 -2.26
N ALA A 461 6.11 17.55 -1.16
CA ALA A 461 6.99 17.90 -0.05
C ALA A 461 7.66 16.65 0.56
N ILE A 462 6.91 15.54 0.64
CA ILE A 462 7.43 14.25 1.08
C ILE A 462 8.49 13.72 0.12
N VAL A 463 8.26 13.78 -1.20
CA VAL A 463 9.25 13.33 -2.19
C VAL A 463 10.53 14.18 -2.11
N HIS A 464 10.43 15.49 -1.88
CA HIS A 464 11.61 16.34 -1.65
C HIS A 464 12.40 15.93 -0.40
N ALA A 465 11.72 15.61 0.70
CA ALA A 465 12.37 15.07 1.89
C ALA A 465 13.02 13.70 1.61
N LEU A 466 12.39 12.84 0.80
CA LEU A 466 12.98 11.55 0.40
C LEU A 466 14.19 11.71 -0.53
N ASP A 467 14.22 12.74 -1.39
CA ASP A 467 15.39 13.10 -2.20
C ASP A 467 16.58 13.46 -1.30
N HIS A 468 16.34 14.14 -0.18
CA HIS A 468 17.39 14.40 0.81
C HIS A 468 18.02 13.11 1.34
N VAL A 469 17.21 12.09 1.64
CA VAL A 469 17.70 10.77 2.06
C VAL A 469 18.51 10.11 0.93
N LEU A 470 18.00 10.09 -0.30
CA LEU A 470 18.71 9.50 -1.45
C LEU A 470 20.00 10.24 -1.82
N THR A 471 20.09 11.54 -1.54
CA THR A 471 21.29 12.31 -1.88
C THR A 471 22.34 12.28 -0.77
N ARG A 472 21.94 12.21 0.50
CA ARG A 472 22.86 12.28 1.65
C ARG A 472 23.26 10.94 2.22
N GLU A 473 22.39 9.93 2.15
CA GLU A 473 22.72 8.58 2.60
C GLU A 473 23.32 7.75 1.46
N LYS A 474 24.61 7.40 1.57
CA LYS A 474 25.36 6.63 0.57
C LYS A 474 25.82 5.26 1.07
N GLU A 475 25.83 5.05 2.37
CA GLU A 475 26.36 3.85 3.02
C GLU A 475 25.23 2.86 3.31
N GLN A 476 24.11 3.36 3.84
CA GLN A 476 22.98 2.55 4.28
C GLN A 476 21.99 2.28 3.14
N THR A 477 22.34 1.29 2.31
CA THR A 477 21.54 0.89 1.15
C THR A 477 20.10 0.48 1.52
N TRP A 478 19.89 -0.11 2.69
CA TRP A 478 18.55 -0.49 3.15
C TRP A 478 17.61 0.72 3.29
N LEU A 479 18.12 1.88 3.71
CA LEU A 479 17.34 3.10 3.88
C LEU A 479 17.00 3.71 2.52
N ARG A 480 17.96 3.69 1.58
CA ARG A 480 17.75 4.10 0.18
C ARG A 480 16.68 3.26 -0.51
N VAL A 481 16.76 1.93 -0.37
CA VAL A 481 15.72 0.99 -0.85
C VAL A 481 14.35 1.34 -0.28
N ARG A 482 14.26 1.66 1.02
CA ARG A 482 13.01 2.09 1.65
C ARG A 482 12.49 3.38 1.03
N ALA A 483 13.32 4.40 0.88
CA ALA A 483 12.93 5.67 0.29
C ALA A 483 12.40 5.50 -1.14
N LEU A 484 13.09 4.72 -1.99
CA LEU A 484 12.68 4.42 -3.37
C LEU A 484 11.29 3.77 -3.44
N PHE A 485 11.06 2.75 -2.62
CA PHE A 485 9.74 2.11 -2.56
C PHE A 485 8.64 3.07 -2.07
N VAL A 486 8.95 4.01 -1.17
CA VAL A 486 7.97 5.01 -0.77
C VAL A 486 7.68 5.98 -1.90
N ILE A 487 8.71 6.50 -2.60
CA ILE A 487 8.51 7.38 -3.78
C ILE A 487 7.57 6.70 -4.79
N GLY A 488 7.82 5.43 -5.13
CA GLY A 488 6.96 4.65 -6.01
C GLY A 488 5.50 4.58 -5.53
N PHE A 489 5.27 4.38 -4.23
CA PHE A 489 3.92 4.34 -3.68
C PHE A 489 3.21 5.69 -3.62
N LEU A 490 3.93 6.80 -3.42
CA LEU A 490 3.33 8.13 -3.41
C LEU A 490 2.76 8.52 -4.78
N GLN A 491 3.16 7.82 -5.85
CA GLN A 491 2.60 7.92 -7.21
C GLN A 491 2.61 9.34 -7.78
N ARG A 492 3.54 10.18 -7.32
CA ARG A 492 3.80 11.49 -7.91
C ARG A 492 4.48 11.29 -9.27
N ARG A 493 4.07 12.09 -10.26
CA ARG A 493 4.51 11.95 -11.67
C ARG A 493 5.04 13.24 -12.27
N ASP A 494 5.29 14.24 -11.43
CA ASP A 494 5.81 15.52 -11.87
C ASP A 494 7.27 15.42 -12.35
N HIS A 495 7.74 16.50 -12.95
CA HIS A 495 9.09 16.59 -13.49
C HIS A 495 10.18 16.39 -12.41
N THR A 496 9.91 16.83 -11.17
CA THR A 496 10.84 16.66 -10.06
C THR A 496 11.03 15.18 -9.75
N VAL A 497 9.94 14.41 -9.65
CA VAL A 497 10.03 12.97 -9.40
C VAL A 497 10.74 12.24 -10.53
N ALA A 498 10.46 12.63 -11.78
CA ALA A 498 11.15 12.07 -12.96
C ALA A 498 12.67 12.25 -12.85
N ARG A 499 13.13 13.46 -12.51
CA ARG A 499 14.56 13.75 -12.30
C ARG A 499 15.15 12.93 -11.16
N ILE A 500 14.51 12.92 -9.99
CA ILE A 500 14.97 12.19 -8.80
C ILE A 500 15.17 10.71 -9.11
N LEU A 501 14.19 10.07 -9.76
CA LEU A 501 14.28 8.63 -10.07
C LEU A 501 15.31 8.32 -11.16
N VAL A 502 15.51 9.21 -12.15
CA VAL A 502 16.60 9.06 -13.14
C VAL A 502 17.96 9.16 -12.46
N ASP A 503 18.15 10.14 -11.58
CA ASP A 503 19.41 10.35 -10.85
C ASP A 503 19.70 9.16 -9.92
N ALA A 504 18.69 8.71 -9.17
CA ALA A 504 18.80 7.52 -8.32
C ALA A 504 19.11 6.24 -9.13
N CYS A 505 18.55 6.11 -10.34
CA CYS A 505 18.81 4.97 -11.23
C CYS A 505 20.27 4.94 -11.70
N LYS A 506 20.81 6.10 -12.10
CA LYS A 506 22.23 6.25 -12.47
C LYS A 506 23.15 5.94 -11.29
N GLU A 507 22.80 6.41 -10.10
CA GLU A 507 23.58 6.16 -8.89
C GLU A 507 23.58 4.68 -8.49
N ALA A 508 22.41 4.03 -8.46
CA ALA A 508 22.32 2.60 -8.19
C ALA A 508 23.13 1.77 -9.20
N ARG A 509 23.09 2.14 -10.49
CA ARG A 509 23.93 1.53 -11.52
C ARG A 509 25.42 1.74 -11.25
N ALA A 510 25.86 2.94 -10.84
CA ALA A 510 27.25 3.21 -10.51
C ALA A 510 27.73 2.41 -9.30
N HIS A 511 26.89 2.23 -8.28
CA HIS A 511 27.18 1.36 -7.13
C HIS A 511 27.35 -0.10 -7.55
N LEU A 512 26.51 -0.58 -8.48
CA LEU A 512 26.65 -1.92 -9.05
C LEU A 512 27.94 -2.10 -9.87
N ALA A 513 28.40 -1.06 -10.59
CA ALA A 513 29.63 -1.12 -11.38
C ALA A 513 30.88 -1.28 -10.51
N THR A 514 30.87 -0.71 -9.30
CA THR A 514 32.06 -0.66 -8.44
C THR A 514 32.20 -1.88 -7.55
N ALA A 515 31.12 -2.33 -6.91
CA ALA A 515 31.10 -3.57 -6.14
C ALA A 515 29.65 -4.08 -6.03
N PRO A 516 29.27 -5.16 -6.73
CA PRO A 516 27.92 -5.70 -6.69
C PRO A 516 27.71 -6.53 -5.41
N THR A 517 27.00 -5.93 -4.44
CA THR A 517 26.50 -6.61 -3.23
C THR A 517 24.99 -6.82 -3.33
N ASP A 518 24.44 -7.78 -2.59
CA ASP A 518 23.00 -8.05 -2.61
C ASP A 518 22.16 -6.83 -2.23
N ALA A 519 22.67 -5.98 -1.32
CA ALA A 519 22.04 -4.73 -0.97
C ALA A 519 21.97 -3.76 -2.17
N ARG A 520 23.07 -3.60 -2.93
CA ARG A 520 23.12 -2.73 -4.11
C ARG A 520 22.30 -3.28 -5.28
N ILE A 521 22.22 -4.60 -5.42
CA ILE A 521 21.31 -5.27 -6.35
C ILE A 521 19.86 -4.95 -5.99
N ARG A 522 19.51 -5.03 -4.70
CA ARG A 522 18.18 -4.63 -4.20
C ARG A 522 17.88 -3.14 -4.38
N GLU A 523 18.89 -2.26 -4.33
CA GLU A 523 18.73 -0.85 -4.67
C GLU A 523 18.34 -0.64 -6.13
N MET A 524 19.04 -1.31 -7.05
CA MET A 524 18.71 -1.29 -8.47
C MET A 524 17.30 -1.85 -8.74
N HIS A 525 16.95 -2.96 -8.08
CA HIS A 525 15.58 -3.49 -8.10
C HIS A 525 14.55 -2.45 -7.64
N ALA A 526 14.79 -1.80 -6.51
CA ALA A 526 13.87 -0.84 -5.91
C ALA A 526 13.66 0.40 -6.79
N VAL A 527 14.69 0.92 -7.45
CA VAL A 527 14.55 2.10 -8.32
C VAL A 527 13.81 1.77 -9.62
N LEU A 528 14.03 0.60 -10.22
CA LEU A 528 13.27 0.14 -11.39
C LEU A 528 11.78 -0.02 -11.04
N PHE A 529 11.48 -0.63 -9.89
CA PHE A 529 10.11 -0.72 -9.39
C PHE A 529 9.50 0.65 -9.11
N ALA A 530 10.24 1.57 -8.49
CA ALA A 530 9.75 2.92 -8.20
C ALA A 530 9.39 3.68 -9.48
N ILE A 531 10.22 3.55 -10.54
CA ILE A 531 9.93 4.12 -11.86
C ILE A 531 8.66 3.52 -12.45
N GLY A 532 8.54 2.18 -12.44
CA GLY A 532 7.34 1.48 -12.93
C GLY A 532 6.08 1.86 -12.14
N ASP A 533 6.19 2.00 -10.81
CA ASP A 533 5.08 2.38 -9.93
C ASP A 533 4.62 3.83 -10.17
N CYS A 534 5.56 4.77 -10.34
CA CYS A 534 5.25 6.17 -10.63
C CYS A 534 4.69 6.35 -12.05
N PHE A 535 5.37 5.82 -13.06
CA PHE A 535 5.14 6.19 -14.46
C PHE A 535 4.44 5.12 -15.31
N GLY A 536 4.02 4.00 -14.70
CA GLY A 536 3.40 2.86 -15.38
C GLY A 536 1.86 2.77 -15.32
N ALA A 537 1.19 3.56 -14.49
CA ALA A 537 -0.28 3.53 -14.37
C ALA A 537 -0.99 4.28 -15.52
N GLY A 538 -2.10 3.72 -16.01
CA GLY A 538 -2.85 4.12 -17.21
C GLY A 538 -2.98 5.63 -17.48
N PHE A 539 -2.72 5.99 -18.73
CA PHE A 539 -2.41 7.34 -19.20
C PHE A 539 -3.55 8.36 -19.19
N GLY A 540 -3.22 9.58 -18.76
CA GLY A 540 -3.74 10.83 -19.32
C GLY A 540 -2.67 11.52 -20.18
N ALA A 541 -3.08 12.42 -21.09
CA ALA A 541 -2.14 13.12 -21.98
C ALA A 541 -1.11 14.01 -21.25
N ARG A 542 -1.44 14.49 -20.04
CA ARG A 542 -0.64 15.43 -19.24
C ARG A 542 0.73 14.85 -18.80
N ASP A 543 0.82 13.55 -18.51
CA ASP A 543 2.03 12.94 -17.92
C ASP A 543 2.98 12.30 -18.95
N ARG A 544 2.58 12.26 -20.23
CA ARG A 544 3.38 11.66 -21.31
C ARG A 544 4.74 12.34 -21.48
N GLY A 545 4.86 13.62 -21.13
CA GLY A 545 6.13 14.36 -21.18
C GLY A 545 7.16 13.82 -20.18
N ASN A 546 6.77 13.67 -18.92
CA ASN A 546 7.68 13.21 -17.86
C ASN A 546 8.10 11.75 -18.08
N LEU A 547 7.19 10.89 -18.56
CA LEU A 547 7.56 9.52 -18.93
C LEU A 547 8.63 9.49 -20.03
N LYS A 548 8.56 10.36 -21.05
CA LYS A 548 9.61 10.44 -22.08
C LYS A 548 10.96 10.83 -21.47
N THR A 549 10.97 11.77 -20.53
CA THR A 549 12.19 12.17 -19.81
C THR A 549 12.80 11.00 -19.05
N VAL A 550 11.98 10.24 -18.30
CA VAL A 550 12.46 9.07 -17.56
C VAL A 550 13.02 8.03 -18.51
N ARG A 551 12.26 7.64 -19.54
CA ARG A 551 12.70 6.64 -20.53
C ARG A 551 14.01 7.06 -21.22
N ALA A 552 14.13 8.31 -21.64
CA ALA A 552 15.35 8.81 -22.26
C ALA A 552 16.54 8.81 -21.29
N GLY A 553 16.31 9.20 -20.03
CA GLY A 553 17.32 9.26 -18.98
C GLY A 553 17.82 7.90 -18.51
N THR A 554 16.98 6.86 -18.59
CA THR A 554 17.34 5.49 -18.15
C THR A 554 17.66 4.54 -19.30
N ALA A 555 17.33 4.86 -20.55
CA ALA A 555 17.49 3.96 -21.70
C ALA A 555 18.87 3.27 -21.80
N PRO A 556 20.02 3.95 -21.59
CA PRO A 556 21.32 3.28 -21.64
C PRO A 556 21.46 2.17 -20.60
N ILE A 557 20.97 2.44 -19.37
CA ILE A 557 20.99 1.48 -18.25
C ILE A 557 20.06 0.32 -18.52
N LEU A 558 18.85 0.58 -19.05
CA LEU A 558 17.88 -0.48 -19.35
C LEU A 558 18.41 -1.43 -20.44
N ARG A 559 19.06 -0.91 -21.49
CA ARG A 559 19.70 -1.74 -22.51
C ARG A 559 20.79 -2.62 -21.91
N GLU A 560 21.65 -2.00 -21.12
CA GLU A 560 22.74 -2.71 -20.46
C GLU A 560 22.24 -3.83 -19.55
N LEU A 561 21.19 -3.60 -18.77
CA LEU A 561 20.60 -4.61 -17.90
C LEU A 561 19.87 -5.71 -18.68
N ALA A 562 19.26 -5.39 -19.83
CA ALA A 562 18.56 -6.37 -20.65
C ALA A 562 19.52 -7.33 -21.39
N THR A 563 20.63 -6.80 -21.89
CA THR A 563 21.59 -7.55 -22.73
C THR A 563 22.88 -7.92 -22.00
N GLY A 564 23.06 -7.46 -20.76
CA GLY A 564 24.27 -7.65 -20.00
C GLY A 564 24.45 -9.09 -19.52
N GLU A 565 25.70 -9.55 -19.48
CA GLU A 565 26.01 -10.91 -19.06
C GLU A 565 25.69 -11.13 -17.57
N LEU A 566 25.84 -10.10 -16.72
CA LEU A 566 25.61 -10.23 -15.27
C LEU A 566 24.17 -10.59 -14.91
N THR A 567 23.18 -10.00 -15.60
CA THR A 567 21.76 -10.29 -15.33
C THR A 567 21.37 -11.70 -15.75
N ARG A 568 22.05 -12.28 -16.75
CA ARG A 568 21.82 -13.64 -17.24
C ARG A 568 22.61 -14.71 -16.47
N SER A 569 23.87 -14.44 -16.13
CA SER A 569 24.78 -15.46 -15.59
C SER A 569 24.78 -15.56 -14.06
N ASP A 570 24.44 -14.49 -13.34
CA ASP A 570 24.44 -14.45 -11.88
C ASP A 570 22.99 -14.46 -11.32
N PRO A 571 22.55 -15.55 -10.67
CA PRO A 571 21.20 -15.66 -10.11
C PRO A 571 20.81 -14.53 -9.15
N ARG A 572 21.78 -13.88 -8.50
CA ARG A 572 21.51 -12.74 -7.60
C ARG A 572 20.90 -11.57 -8.35
N PHE A 573 21.21 -11.40 -9.64
CA PHE A 573 20.68 -10.34 -10.48
C PHE A 573 19.31 -10.65 -11.11
N HIS A 574 18.78 -11.87 -10.96
CA HIS A 574 17.46 -12.23 -11.50
C HIS A 574 16.36 -11.28 -11.03
N VAL A 575 16.40 -10.81 -9.77
CA VAL A 575 15.43 -9.83 -9.28
C VAL A 575 15.47 -8.52 -10.09
N VAL A 576 16.65 -8.07 -10.53
CA VAL A 576 16.79 -6.88 -11.37
C VAL A 576 16.19 -7.11 -12.75
N ALA A 577 16.37 -8.29 -13.33
CA ALA A 577 15.72 -8.67 -14.59
C ALA A 577 14.19 -8.69 -14.46
N ARG A 578 13.65 -9.29 -13.39
CA ARG A 578 12.20 -9.28 -13.08
C ARG A 578 11.65 -7.84 -12.94
N ALA A 579 12.38 -6.95 -12.25
CA ALA A 579 12.02 -5.54 -12.11
C ALA A 579 12.11 -4.76 -13.43
N LEU A 580 13.06 -5.11 -14.29
CA LEU A 580 13.22 -4.54 -15.61
C LEU A 580 12.02 -4.90 -16.50
N VAL A 581 11.63 -6.18 -16.55
CA VAL A 581 10.42 -6.62 -17.28
C VAL A 581 9.20 -5.84 -16.78
N TYR A 582 9.01 -5.76 -15.46
CA TYR A 582 7.95 -4.95 -14.85
C TYR A 582 7.94 -3.50 -15.36
N LEU A 583 9.08 -2.80 -15.31
CA LEU A 583 9.20 -1.43 -15.80
C LEU A 583 8.86 -1.35 -17.29
N LEU A 584 9.38 -2.25 -18.12
CA LEU A 584 9.18 -2.23 -19.57
C LEU A 584 7.70 -2.45 -19.93
N THR A 585 7.03 -3.40 -19.29
CA THR A 585 5.60 -3.70 -19.47
C THR A 585 4.72 -2.47 -19.23
N PHE A 586 4.96 -1.76 -18.13
CA PHE A 586 4.08 -0.67 -17.71
C PHE A 586 4.44 0.68 -18.30
N THR A 587 5.69 0.89 -18.71
CA THR A 587 6.14 2.14 -19.35
C THR A 587 6.16 2.10 -20.87
N ALA A 588 5.70 1.00 -21.47
CA ALA A 588 5.59 0.82 -22.92
C ALA A 588 4.83 1.97 -23.60
N GLN A 589 5.24 2.33 -24.81
CA GLN A 589 4.61 3.36 -25.63
C GLN A 589 4.21 2.83 -27.01
N ASP A 590 3.19 3.44 -27.62
CA ASP A 590 2.80 3.14 -28.99
C ASP A 590 3.99 3.29 -29.96
N ARG A 591 4.07 2.39 -30.94
CA ARG A 591 5.06 2.45 -32.02
C ARG A 591 4.94 3.78 -32.77
N ARG A 592 6.07 4.39 -33.11
CA ARG A 592 6.10 5.67 -33.85
C ARG A 592 6.86 5.53 -35.15
N ALA A 593 6.25 6.00 -36.24
CA ALA A 593 6.87 6.02 -37.57
C ALA A 593 7.48 4.66 -37.98
N GLY A 594 6.76 3.57 -37.70
CA GLY A 594 7.19 2.21 -38.02
C GLY A 594 8.34 1.65 -37.16
N ARG A 595 8.81 2.39 -36.14
CA ARG A 595 9.83 1.89 -35.21
C ARG A 595 9.19 1.19 -34.02
N VAL A 596 9.79 0.05 -33.66
CA VAL A 596 9.50 -0.72 -32.45
C VAL A 596 9.77 0.13 -31.21
N ASP A 597 8.93 0.01 -30.19
CA ASP A 597 9.15 0.72 -28.92
C ASP A 597 10.33 0.08 -28.16
N LEU A 598 11.07 0.89 -27.39
CA LEU A 598 12.19 0.38 -26.59
C LEU A 598 11.75 -0.72 -25.60
N SER A 599 10.53 -0.66 -25.07
CA SER A 599 10.06 -1.72 -24.18
C SER A 599 9.91 -3.04 -24.93
N GLU A 600 9.36 -3.00 -26.14
CA GLU A 600 9.18 -4.18 -26.98
C GLU A 600 10.54 -4.78 -27.39
N GLU A 601 11.49 -3.94 -27.84
CA GLU A 601 12.86 -4.35 -28.18
C GLU A 601 13.55 -5.10 -27.02
N LEU A 602 13.47 -4.56 -25.81
CA LEU A 602 14.16 -5.12 -24.64
C LEU A 602 13.44 -6.33 -24.04
N LEU A 603 12.11 -6.38 -24.13
CA LEU A 603 11.36 -7.57 -23.71
C LEU A 603 11.67 -8.78 -24.60
N GLU A 604 11.81 -8.58 -25.92
CA GLU A 604 12.27 -9.65 -26.82
C GLU A 604 13.68 -10.14 -26.47
N ALA A 605 14.60 -9.23 -26.11
CA ALA A 605 15.95 -9.61 -25.66
C ALA A 605 15.95 -10.43 -24.36
N LEU A 606 14.96 -10.20 -23.50
CA LEU A 606 14.75 -10.89 -22.22
C LEU A 606 13.86 -12.14 -22.34
N ARG A 607 13.31 -12.45 -23.53
CA ARG A 607 12.41 -13.58 -23.71
C ARG A 607 13.07 -14.90 -23.34
N ASP A 608 14.32 -15.09 -23.76
CA ASP A 608 15.07 -16.33 -23.49
C ASP A 608 15.97 -16.22 -22.24
N HIS A 609 15.53 -15.46 -21.22
CA HIS A 609 16.28 -15.28 -19.99
C HIS A 609 16.29 -16.58 -19.14
N PRO A 610 17.41 -16.94 -18.47
CA PRO A 610 17.51 -18.19 -17.70
C PRO A 610 16.63 -18.24 -16.45
N ASP A 611 16.26 -17.09 -15.90
CA ASP A 611 15.25 -16.99 -14.84
C ASP A 611 13.84 -17.24 -15.39
N GLU A 612 13.20 -18.32 -14.95
CA GLU A 612 11.86 -18.72 -15.38
C GLU A 612 10.81 -17.61 -15.20
N THR A 613 10.79 -16.95 -14.03
CA THR A 613 9.86 -15.85 -13.76
C THR A 613 10.03 -14.68 -14.73
N THR A 614 11.28 -14.34 -15.08
CA THR A 614 11.58 -13.29 -16.06
C THR A 614 11.06 -13.68 -17.44
N ARG A 615 11.33 -14.91 -17.89
CA ARG A 615 10.83 -15.44 -19.17
C ARG A 615 9.30 -15.46 -19.23
N GLU A 616 8.64 -16.07 -18.25
CA GLU A 616 7.18 -16.17 -18.19
C GLU A 616 6.54 -14.77 -18.25
N PHE A 617 7.12 -13.78 -17.56
CA PHE A 617 6.59 -12.43 -17.57
C PHE A 617 6.84 -11.70 -18.92
N CYS A 618 7.99 -11.93 -19.55
CA CYS A 618 8.25 -11.45 -20.90
C CYS A 618 7.24 -12.03 -21.91
N GLU A 619 7.09 -13.35 -21.92
CA GLU A 619 6.16 -14.06 -22.80
C GLU A 619 4.72 -13.59 -22.59
N TRP A 620 4.27 -13.52 -21.34
CA TRP A 620 2.96 -13.00 -20.97
C TRP A 620 2.77 -11.56 -21.49
N THR A 621 3.76 -10.69 -21.31
CA THR A 621 3.65 -9.30 -21.77
C THR A 621 3.62 -9.22 -23.30
N LEU A 622 4.53 -9.90 -24.00
CA LEU A 622 4.66 -9.86 -25.46
C LEU A 622 3.40 -10.42 -26.15
N ALA A 623 2.71 -11.38 -25.53
CA ALA A 623 1.52 -12.02 -26.09
C ALA A 623 0.34 -11.05 -26.33
N PHE A 624 0.11 -10.08 -25.43
CA PHE A 624 -1.07 -9.20 -25.52
C PHE A 624 -0.77 -7.71 -25.52
N ARG A 625 0.37 -7.25 -24.96
CA ARG A 625 0.58 -5.82 -24.66
C ARG A 625 0.82 -4.98 -25.91
N PHE A 626 1.39 -5.57 -26.96
CA PHE A 626 1.76 -4.88 -28.20
C PHE A 626 0.85 -5.32 -29.34
N GLY A 627 -0.12 -4.48 -29.70
CA GLY A 627 -1.07 -4.77 -30.77
C GLY A 627 -0.43 -4.75 -32.16
N ALA A 628 -1.00 -5.51 -33.10
CA ALA A 628 -0.60 -5.49 -34.51
C ALA A 628 -0.74 -4.10 -35.16
N ASP A 629 -1.66 -3.27 -34.64
CA ASP A 629 -1.85 -1.87 -35.02
C ASP A 629 -0.76 -0.92 -34.48
N GLY A 630 0.21 -1.46 -33.74
CA GLY A 630 1.31 -0.72 -33.12
C GLY A 630 0.91 0.02 -31.84
N ARG A 631 -0.30 -0.18 -31.31
CA ARG A 631 -0.75 0.42 -30.05
C ARG A 631 -0.42 -0.47 -28.87
N VAL A 632 -0.19 0.18 -27.72
CA VAL A 632 -0.03 -0.51 -26.44
C VAL A 632 -1.41 -0.79 -25.83
N ARG A 633 -1.80 -2.07 -25.76
CA ARG A 633 -3.13 -2.57 -25.33
C ARG A 633 -3.25 -2.64 -23.82
N SER A 634 -4.42 -2.32 -23.25
CA SER A 634 -4.70 -2.42 -21.80
C SER A 634 -4.39 -3.81 -21.21
N LEU A 635 -4.15 -3.92 -19.90
CA LEU A 635 -4.05 -5.22 -19.23
C LEU A 635 -5.31 -6.06 -19.33
N LEU A 636 -6.46 -5.44 -19.57
CA LEU A 636 -7.72 -6.17 -19.75
C LEU A 636 -7.67 -7.15 -20.94
N TYR A 637 -6.83 -6.89 -21.94
CA TYR A 637 -6.62 -7.81 -23.07
C TYR A 637 -5.90 -9.10 -22.66
N ALA A 638 -5.24 -9.13 -21.50
CA ALA A 638 -4.65 -10.36 -20.98
C ALA A 638 -5.71 -11.39 -20.54
N ALA A 639 -6.97 -10.96 -20.32
CA ALA A 639 -8.08 -11.87 -20.06
C ALA A 639 -8.56 -12.59 -21.33
N ASP A 640 -8.33 -11.97 -22.50
CA ASP A 640 -8.88 -12.37 -23.79
C ASP A 640 -7.74 -12.38 -24.86
N PRO A 641 -6.70 -13.23 -24.72
CA PRO A 641 -5.49 -13.16 -25.56
C PRO A 641 -5.70 -13.57 -27.03
N ASP A 642 -6.84 -14.19 -27.37
CA ASP A 642 -7.19 -14.67 -28.71
C ASP A 642 -7.99 -13.63 -29.56
N GLU A 643 -8.12 -12.38 -29.08
CA GLU A 643 -8.64 -11.21 -29.84
C GLU A 643 -7.54 -10.20 -30.25
#